data_AF-A0A2U1Q6H9-F1
#
_entry.id   AF-A0A2U1Q6H9-F1
#
_cell.length_a   1.000
_cell.length_b   1.000
_cell.length_c   1.000
_cell.angle_alpha   90.00
_cell.angle_beta   90.00
_cell.angle_gamma   90.00
#
_symmetry.space_group_name_H-M   'P 1'
#
loop_
_entity.id
_entity.type
_entity.pdbx_description
1 polymer ?
#
loop_
_entity_poly.entity_id
_entity_poly.type
_entity_poly.pdbx_seq_one_letter_code
_entity_poly.pdbx_strand_id
1 'polypeptide(L)'
;MGIESEGIENLVSARKLLIANLDKSKALSASLRKAGPRLEEINQRLPCLEAAVRPIRAQKDALDEVGGNINKAVVPATAVLKVFDAIHGLEKSLSDPQADLNGYISVLKNLQEALRFLSDNCEMAIQWLDDIVEYLQDNNVADVRYTSSLKNALQYLRELQSKEEKGRLDGGLLEAALDRLEGEFRRLLTENSVPLPMSSSPLKDEQQCISPSQLPVPVIKKLQAILNSLIANNRLEKCKSIYVEVRSSIVRASLRALNLDYLEISVSEFNNVQSIEGYISKWSKHLEFAVKHLFEAEYKLCNDVFESLGVKVWRDCFANIAAQAGMLAFLQFGKTVTESKKDPIKLLKLLDIFASLNRLRLDFNRLFGGAACAEIQNLTRDLIKRVIEGASEIFWELLLQVELQRQAPPPPDGSVPRLVSFITDYCNRLLGNDYKPILNQVLAIERSWKHEKFQESLLHDELLNLIRAIELNLDVWSKAYNDTILSYVFLMNNHWHLYKHLKNTKIGALLGDQWLREHQDYAEYYSTMFIRESWGKLPSHLSREGLILFSGGRATARDLVKKRLKAFNEAFDNIYKKHSTWVLMDKDLREKTCQQIIQAIVPVYRSYMQNYGPLVEQDSSASKYAKFTAQSLEKMLTSLFVPRPVRHGSFKVRQNSNKFSNSVEDQYSSPTPTLASA
;
A
#
# COMPACT_ATOMS: atom_id res chain seq x y z
N MET A 1 -138.01 69.50 -18.06
CA MET A 1 -137.76 68.13 -18.55
C MET A 1 -136.67 68.16 -19.63
N GLY A 2 -135.40 68.39 -19.26
CA GLY A 2 -134.32 68.48 -20.25
C GLY A 2 -132.93 68.05 -19.79
N ILE A 3 -132.78 67.52 -18.57
CA ILE A 3 -131.46 67.24 -17.97
C ILE A 3 -131.18 65.72 -17.83
N GLU A 4 -132.18 64.84 -18.02
CA GLU A 4 -132.00 63.38 -17.82
C GLU A 4 -131.53 62.62 -19.08
N SER A 5 -131.58 63.22 -20.28
CA SER A 5 -131.21 62.55 -21.54
C SER A 5 -129.69 62.45 -21.77
N GLU A 6 -128.90 63.35 -21.18
CA GLU A 6 -127.47 63.50 -21.47
C GLU A 6 -126.59 62.49 -20.69
N GLY A 7 -127.09 62.00 -19.55
CA GLY A 7 -126.39 61.02 -18.70
C GLY A 7 -126.28 59.62 -19.33
N ILE A 8 -127.29 59.20 -20.09
CA ILE A 8 -127.35 57.85 -20.70
C ILE A 8 -126.42 57.76 -21.92
N GLU A 9 -126.31 58.83 -22.72
CA GLU A 9 -125.40 58.90 -23.87
C GLU A 9 -123.93 58.87 -23.47
N ASN A 10 -123.59 59.52 -22.36
CA ASN A 10 -122.24 59.50 -21.80
C ASN A 10 -121.82 58.10 -21.33
N LEU A 11 -122.74 57.31 -20.78
CA LEU A 11 -122.48 55.95 -20.29
C LEU A 11 -122.25 54.95 -21.43
N VAL A 12 -122.99 55.08 -22.53
CA VAL A 12 -122.79 54.28 -23.75
C VAL A 12 -121.46 54.63 -24.43
N SER A 13 -121.10 55.91 -24.43
CA SER A 13 -119.81 56.40 -24.96
C SER A 13 -118.63 55.89 -24.12
N ALA A 14 -118.75 55.92 -22.79
CA ALA A 14 -117.74 55.37 -21.89
C ALA A 14 -117.55 53.85 -22.08
N ARG A 15 -118.63 53.09 -22.27
CA ARG A 15 -118.57 51.65 -22.55
C ARG A 15 -117.84 51.35 -23.87
N LYS A 16 -118.13 52.10 -24.95
CA LYS A 16 -117.42 51.96 -26.22
C LYS A 16 -115.93 52.29 -26.09
N LEU A 17 -115.59 53.31 -25.30
CA LEU A 17 -114.20 53.69 -25.04
C LEU A 17 -113.44 52.60 -24.28
N LEU A 18 -114.10 51.96 -23.31
CA LEU A 18 -113.52 50.88 -22.50
C LEU A 18 -113.23 49.63 -23.34
N ILE A 19 -114.14 49.24 -24.24
CA ILE A 19 -113.93 48.11 -25.16
C ILE A 19 -112.76 48.42 -26.11
N ALA A 20 -112.69 49.63 -26.66
CA ALA A 20 -111.59 50.04 -27.53
C ALA A 20 -110.22 50.06 -26.81
N ASN A 21 -110.18 50.42 -25.52
CA ASN A 21 -108.96 50.38 -24.72
C ASN A 21 -108.53 48.94 -24.40
N LEU A 22 -109.48 48.02 -24.21
CA LEU A 22 -109.19 46.62 -23.94
C LEU A 22 -108.59 45.92 -25.17
N ASP A 23 -109.10 46.25 -26.37
CA ASP A 23 -108.53 45.75 -27.63
C ASP A 23 -107.16 46.36 -27.94
N LYS A 24 -106.94 47.65 -27.62
CA LYS A 24 -105.60 48.27 -27.69
C LYS A 24 -104.59 47.58 -26.77
N SER A 25 -105.00 47.19 -25.55
CA SER A 25 -104.13 46.48 -24.61
C SER A 25 -103.75 45.09 -25.13
N LYS A 26 -104.70 44.35 -25.73
CA LYS A 26 -104.41 43.06 -26.40
C LYS A 26 -103.44 43.22 -27.58
N ALA A 27 -103.60 44.27 -28.38
CA ALA A 27 -102.68 44.58 -29.48
C ALA A 27 -101.26 44.93 -28.99
N LEU A 28 -101.15 45.64 -27.86
CA LEU A 28 -99.88 45.97 -27.23
C LEU A 28 -99.15 44.70 -26.73
N SER A 29 -99.89 43.78 -26.10
CA SER A 29 -99.34 42.50 -25.62
C SER A 29 -98.83 41.61 -26.77
N ALA A 30 -99.57 41.57 -27.89
CA ALA A 30 -99.12 40.86 -29.09
C ALA A 30 -97.86 41.48 -29.73
N SER A 31 -97.70 42.81 -29.64
CA SER A 31 -96.52 43.53 -30.13
C SER A 31 -95.29 43.30 -29.25
N LEU A 32 -95.48 43.25 -27.92
CA LEU A 32 -94.40 42.89 -26.97
C LEU A 32 -93.90 41.47 -27.20
N ARG A 33 -94.79 40.50 -27.46
CA ARG A 33 -94.40 39.12 -27.76
C ARG A 33 -93.60 38.99 -29.06
N LYS A 34 -93.84 39.86 -30.05
CA LYS A 34 -93.02 39.95 -31.28
C LYS A 34 -91.66 40.62 -31.06
N ALA A 35 -91.52 41.46 -30.04
CA ALA A 35 -90.27 42.18 -29.74
C ALA A 35 -89.28 41.38 -28.86
N GLY A 36 -89.74 40.32 -28.17
CA GLY A 36 -88.91 39.46 -27.31
C GLY A 36 -87.61 38.95 -27.93
N PRO A 37 -87.62 38.35 -29.14
CA PRO A 37 -86.40 37.85 -29.79
C PRO A 37 -85.36 38.94 -30.09
N ARG A 38 -85.80 40.17 -30.39
CA ARG A 38 -84.92 41.32 -30.63
C ARG A 38 -84.29 41.84 -29.35
N LEU A 39 -85.02 41.79 -28.23
CA LEU A 39 -84.48 42.14 -26.90
C LEU A 39 -83.43 41.14 -26.44
N GLU A 40 -83.62 39.84 -26.74
CA GLU A 40 -82.62 38.79 -26.49
C GLU A 40 -81.33 39.01 -27.31
N GLU A 41 -81.47 39.36 -28.60
CA GLU A 41 -80.33 39.68 -29.48
C GLU A 41 -79.58 40.94 -29.03
N ILE A 42 -80.30 41.98 -28.58
CA ILE A 42 -79.69 43.19 -28.01
C ILE A 42 -78.97 42.86 -26.70
N ASN A 43 -79.55 42.03 -25.82
CA ASN A 43 -78.89 41.61 -24.57
C ASN A 43 -77.66 40.73 -24.82
N GLN A 44 -77.61 39.94 -25.89
CA GLN A 44 -76.40 39.20 -26.27
C GLN A 44 -75.31 40.09 -26.85
N ARG A 45 -75.66 41.20 -27.52
CA ARG A 45 -74.70 42.15 -28.09
C ARG A 45 -74.23 43.25 -27.13
N LEU A 46 -75.01 43.54 -26.08
CA LEU A 46 -74.71 44.58 -25.09
C LEU A 46 -73.35 44.41 -24.40
N PRO A 47 -72.92 43.20 -23.98
CA PRO A 47 -71.61 43.02 -23.32
C PRO A 47 -70.44 43.27 -24.27
N CYS A 48 -70.58 42.88 -25.55
CA CYS A 48 -69.55 43.16 -26.57
C CYS A 48 -69.47 44.65 -26.90
N LEU A 49 -70.61 45.34 -26.93
CA LEU A 49 -70.65 46.79 -27.16
C LEU A 49 -70.13 47.58 -25.95
N GLU A 50 -70.46 47.17 -24.72
CA GLU A 50 -69.91 47.77 -23.49
C GLU A 50 -68.39 47.57 -23.40
N ALA A 51 -67.88 46.40 -23.77
CA ALA A 51 -66.44 46.15 -23.82
C ALA A 51 -65.73 47.03 -24.87
N ALA A 52 -66.33 47.23 -26.05
CA ALA A 52 -65.77 48.06 -27.11
C ALA A 52 -65.81 49.57 -26.81
N VAL A 53 -66.76 50.04 -25.98
CA VAL A 53 -66.96 51.47 -25.67
C VAL A 53 -66.27 51.90 -24.35
N ARG A 54 -65.79 50.96 -23.52
CA ARG A 54 -65.06 51.25 -22.26
C ARG A 54 -63.86 52.21 -22.39
N PRO A 55 -62.98 52.14 -23.42
CA PRO A 55 -61.87 53.07 -23.58
C PRO A 55 -62.33 54.52 -23.75
N ILE A 56 -63.53 54.74 -24.28
CA ILE A 56 -64.11 56.07 -24.52
C ILE A 56 -64.71 56.66 -23.23
N ARG A 57 -64.96 55.84 -22.19
CA ARG A 57 -65.47 56.27 -20.87
C ARG A 57 -64.38 56.54 -19.82
N ALA A 58 -63.13 56.14 -20.06
CA ALA A 58 -62.03 56.45 -19.16
C ALA A 58 -61.73 57.97 -19.20
N GLN A 59 -61.50 58.60 -18.04
CA GLN A 59 -61.07 60.00 -17.97
C GLN A 59 -59.79 60.18 -18.80
N LYS A 60 -59.68 61.28 -19.55
CA LYS A 60 -58.55 61.59 -20.43
C LYS A 60 -57.20 61.46 -19.69
N ASP A 61 -57.18 61.86 -18.42
CA ASP A 61 -56.01 61.78 -17.55
C ASP A 61 -55.58 60.34 -17.26
N ALA A 62 -56.53 59.39 -17.10
CA ALA A 62 -56.23 57.98 -16.89
C ALA A 62 -55.67 57.31 -18.16
N LEU A 63 -56.09 57.74 -19.36
CA LEU A 63 -55.55 57.22 -20.62
C LEU A 63 -54.14 57.75 -20.91
N ASP A 64 -53.88 59.02 -20.62
CA ASP A 64 -52.53 59.62 -20.74
C ASP A 64 -51.55 58.99 -19.72
N GLU A 65 -52.00 58.67 -18.52
CA GLU A 65 -51.21 57.99 -17.49
C GLU A 65 -50.96 56.50 -17.82
N VAL A 66 -51.93 55.78 -18.43
CA VAL A 66 -51.71 54.45 -19.01
C VAL A 66 -50.67 54.50 -20.14
N GLY A 67 -50.75 55.49 -21.04
CA GLY A 67 -49.74 55.68 -22.09
C GLY A 67 -48.35 55.95 -21.51
N GLY A 68 -48.27 56.75 -20.45
CA GLY A 68 -47.05 56.97 -19.68
C GLY A 68 -46.49 55.70 -19.05
N ASN A 69 -47.34 54.87 -18.43
CA ASN A 69 -46.94 53.64 -17.77
C ASN A 69 -46.55 52.53 -18.76
N ILE A 70 -47.24 52.42 -19.91
CA ILE A 70 -46.84 51.52 -21.01
C ILE A 70 -45.46 51.91 -21.54
N ASN A 71 -45.22 53.21 -21.81
CA ASN A 71 -43.91 53.65 -22.28
C ASN A 71 -42.80 53.41 -21.24
N LYS A 72 -43.11 53.51 -19.94
CA LYS A 72 -42.17 53.18 -18.87
C LYS A 72 -41.81 51.69 -18.82
N ALA A 73 -42.67 50.76 -19.24
CA ALA A 73 -42.35 49.32 -19.31
C ALA A 73 -41.77 48.87 -20.66
N VAL A 74 -42.12 49.53 -21.77
CA VAL A 74 -41.58 49.21 -23.10
C VAL A 74 -40.07 49.46 -23.17
N VAL A 75 -39.58 50.50 -22.50
CA VAL A 75 -38.15 50.85 -22.51
C VAL A 75 -37.28 49.76 -21.82
N PRO A 76 -37.58 49.30 -20.60
CA PRO A 76 -36.93 48.14 -19.98
C PRO A 76 -37.09 46.85 -20.79
N ALA A 77 -38.27 46.56 -21.32
CA ALA A 77 -38.48 45.36 -22.15
C ALA A 77 -37.62 45.36 -23.42
N THR A 78 -37.46 46.53 -24.06
CA THR A 78 -36.56 46.71 -25.21
C THR A 78 -35.10 46.58 -24.82
N ALA A 79 -34.71 47.05 -23.62
CA ALA A 79 -33.37 46.88 -23.10
C ALA A 79 -33.05 45.39 -22.83
N VAL A 80 -33.98 44.64 -22.22
CA VAL A 80 -33.85 43.19 -22.00
C VAL A 80 -33.69 42.45 -23.33
N LEU A 81 -34.50 42.76 -24.35
CA LEU A 81 -34.38 42.16 -25.69
C LEU A 81 -33.01 42.44 -26.33
N LYS A 82 -32.50 43.67 -26.22
CA LYS A 82 -31.16 44.01 -26.73
C LYS A 82 -30.04 43.27 -26.00
N VAL A 83 -30.16 43.06 -24.69
CA VAL A 83 -29.20 42.25 -23.92
C VAL A 83 -29.29 40.78 -24.33
N PHE A 84 -30.48 40.27 -24.60
CA PHE A 84 -30.68 38.91 -25.11
C PHE A 84 -30.06 38.71 -26.50
N ASP A 85 -30.24 39.66 -27.41
CA ASP A 85 -29.59 39.68 -28.72
C ASP A 85 -28.06 39.76 -28.59
N ALA A 86 -27.55 40.51 -27.62
CA ALA A 86 -26.13 40.59 -27.32
C ALA A 86 -25.58 39.25 -26.80
N ILE A 87 -26.31 38.53 -25.95
CA ILE A 87 -25.96 37.19 -25.47
C ILE A 87 -25.86 36.19 -26.63
N HIS A 88 -26.82 36.18 -27.57
CA HIS A 88 -26.73 35.35 -28.78
C HIS A 88 -25.65 35.83 -29.77
N GLY A 89 -25.28 37.11 -29.76
CA GLY A 89 -24.11 37.61 -30.48
C GLY A 89 -22.79 37.10 -29.89
N LEU A 90 -22.71 36.98 -28.57
CA LEU A 90 -21.56 36.43 -27.85
C LEU A 90 -21.41 34.91 -28.07
N GLU A 91 -22.51 34.18 -28.27
CA GLU A 91 -22.50 32.76 -28.69
C GLU A 91 -21.69 32.53 -29.97
N LYS A 92 -21.82 33.39 -30.98
CA LYS A 92 -21.02 33.31 -32.22
C LYS A 92 -19.55 33.70 -32.02
N SER A 93 -19.25 34.41 -30.94
CA SER A 93 -17.91 34.90 -30.61
C SER A 93 -17.16 33.96 -29.66
N LEU A 94 -17.86 33.01 -29.01
CA LEU A 94 -17.28 31.92 -28.23
C LEU A 94 -16.49 30.98 -29.15
N SER A 95 -15.21 31.31 -29.32
CA SER A 95 -14.24 30.50 -30.05
C SER A 95 -13.85 29.25 -29.26
N ASP A 96 -13.11 28.32 -29.88
CA ASP A 96 -12.55 27.19 -29.14
C ASP A 96 -11.54 27.71 -28.10
N PRO A 97 -11.69 27.39 -26.80
CA PRO A 97 -10.75 27.80 -25.76
C PRO A 97 -9.31 27.28 -25.98
N GLN A 98 -9.12 26.31 -26.89
CA GLN A 98 -7.81 25.88 -27.37
C GLN A 98 -7.04 26.96 -28.14
N ALA A 99 -7.73 27.78 -28.93
CA ALA A 99 -7.11 28.75 -29.84
C ALA A 99 -6.76 30.08 -29.14
N ASP A 100 -7.66 30.56 -28.27
CA ASP A 100 -7.44 31.79 -27.47
C ASP A 100 -8.13 31.70 -26.10
N LEU A 101 -7.38 31.20 -25.12
CA LEU A 101 -7.87 31.05 -23.75
C LEU A 101 -8.21 32.39 -23.08
N ASN A 102 -7.41 33.43 -23.33
CA ASN A 102 -7.62 34.72 -22.67
C ASN A 102 -8.83 35.44 -23.27
N GLY A 103 -8.97 35.42 -24.60
CA GLY A 103 -10.16 35.91 -25.29
C GLY A 103 -11.42 35.16 -24.84
N TYR A 104 -11.35 33.83 -24.71
CA TYR A 104 -12.46 33.01 -24.24
C TYR A 104 -12.89 33.39 -22.80
N ILE A 105 -11.94 33.54 -21.87
CA ILE A 105 -12.23 33.95 -20.49
C ILE A 105 -12.84 35.35 -20.44
N SER A 106 -12.36 36.30 -21.27
CA SER A 106 -12.95 37.63 -21.37
C SER A 106 -14.39 37.61 -21.90
N VAL A 107 -14.67 36.81 -22.94
CA VAL A 107 -16.03 36.63 -23.47
C VAL A 107 -16.95 35.99 -22.44
N LEU A 108 -16.46 35.02 -21.67
CA LEU A 108 -17.19 34.42 -20.55
C LEU A 108 -17.51 35.43 -19.45
N LYS A 109 -16.58 36.30 -19.09
CA LYS A 109 -16.83 37.36 -18.11
C LYS A 109 -17.89 38.34 -18.62
N ASN A 110 -17.83 38.71 -19.89
CA ASN A 110 -18.85 39.57 -20.51
C ASN A 110 -20.22 38.88 -20.56
N LEU A 111 -20.27 37.58 -20.84
CA LEU A 111 -21.49 36.78 -20.80
C LEU A 111 -22.09 36.75 -19.39
N GLN A 112 -21.27 36.59 -18.35
CA GLN A 112 -21.70 36.63 -16.95
C GLN A 112 -22.23 38.01 -16.55
N GLU A 113 -21.53 39.08 -16.93
CA GLU A 113 -22.00 40.45 -16.66
C GLU A 113 -23.33 40.70 -17.37
N ALA A 114 -23.45 40.30 -18.66
CA ALA A 114 -24.69 40.41 -19.41
C ALA A 114 -25.84 39.61 -18.78
N LEU A 115 -25.58 38.39 -18.27
CA LEU A 115 -26.58 37.59 -17.58
C LEU A 115 -27.00 38.18 -16.23
N ARG A 116 -26.07 38.76 -15.47
CA ARG A 116 -26.38 39.48 -14.23
C ARG A 116 -27.20 40.74 -14.52
N PHE A 117 -26.82 41.49 -15.55
CA PHE A 117 -27.62 42.63 -16.02
C PHE A 117 -29.02 42.17 -16.46
N LEU A 118 -29.13 41.03 -17.14
CA LEU A 118 -30.43 40.52 -17.57
C LEU A 118 -31.28 40.06 -16.39
N SER A 119 -30.71 39.39 -15.37
CA SER A 119 -31.46 39.03 -14.16
C SER A 119 -31.98 40.26 -13.41
N ASP A 120 -31.14 41.29 -13.25
CA ASP A 120 -31.48 42.51 -12.53
C ASP A 120 -32.57 43.30 -13.29
N ASN A 121 -32.44 43.40 -14.62
CA ASN A 121 -33.43 44.09 -15.46
C ASN A 121 -34.72 43.29 -15.65
N CYS A 122 -34.69 41.95 -15.62
CA CYS A 122 -35.88 41.11 -15.66
C CYS A 122 -36.69 41.21 -14.36
N GLU A 123 -36.03 41.29 -13.20
CA GLU A 123 -36.72 41.51 -11.91
C GLU A 123 -37.42 42.87 -11.89
N MET A 124 -36.74 43.91 -12.37
CA MET A 124 -37.37 45.22 -12.58
C MET A 124 -38.52 45.11 -13.60
N ALA A 125 -38.32 44.49 -14.76
CA ALA A 125 -39.39 44.39 -15.77
C ALA A 125 -40.63 43.65 -15.24
N ILE A 126 -40.47 42.62 -14.41
CA ILE A 126 -41.58 41.90 -13.76
C ILE A 126 -42.32 42.83 -12.79
N GLN A 127 -41.60 43.55 -11.93
CA GLN A 127 -42.20 44.47 -10.96
C GLN A 127 -42.97 45.61 -11.63
N TRP A 128 -42.43 46.16 -12.72
CA TRP A 128 -43.10 47.20 -13.49
C TRP A 128 -44.32 46.68 -14.26
N LEU A 129 -44.27 45.45 -14.76
CA LEU A 129 -45.41 44.80 -15.39
C LEU A 129 -46.50 44.46 -14.37
N ASP A 130 -46.14 44.12 -13.13
CA ASP A 130 -47.08 43.98 -12.02
C ASP A 130 -47.77 45.30 -11.68
N ASP A 131 -47.02 46.40 -11.54
CA ASP A 131 -47.57 47.73 -11.27
C ASP A 131 -48.56 48.17 -12.38
N ILE A 132 -48.25 47.83 -13.64
CA ILE A 132 -49.16 48.10 -14.78
C ILE A 132 -50.40 47.23 -14.72
N VAL A 133 -50.27 45.95 -14.35
CA VAL A 133 -51.40 45.02 -14.24
C VAL A 133 -52.31 45.37 -13.06
N GLU A 134 -51.75 45.86 -11.95
CA GLU A 134 -52.49 46.40 -10.81
C GLU A 134 -53.23 47.69 -11.20
N TYR A 135 -52.52 48.65 -11.80
CA TYR A 135 -53.10 49.91 -12.26
C TYR A 135 -54.21 49.73 -13.33
N LEU A 136 -54.03 48.78 -14.27
CA LEU A 136 -55.03 48.46 -15.29
C LEU A 136 -56.27 47.74 -14.72
N GLN A 137 -56.11 47.00 -13.62
CA GLN A 137 -57.22 46.40 -12.89
C GLN A 137 -57.99 47.44 -12.08
N ASP A 138 -57.28 48.32 -11.38
CA ASP A 138 -57.88 49.34 -10.51
C ASP A 138 -58.67 50.39 -11.29
N ASN A 139 -58.20 50.76 -12.49
CA ASN A 139 -58.84 51.78 -13.33
C ASN A 139 -59.79 51.21 -14.41
N ASN A 140 -59.93 49.88 -14.52
CA ASN A 140 -60.82 49.18 -15.47
C ASN A 140 -60.68 49.63 -16.95
N VAL A 141 -59.44 49.96 -17.37
CA VAL A 141 -59.13 50.61 -18.65
C VAL A 141 -58.93 49.60 -19.81
N ALA A 142 -58.58 48.35 -19.50
CA ALA A 142 -58.25 47.32 -20.50
C ALA A 142 -59.24 46.16 -20.57
N ASP A 143 -59.33 45.49 -21.74
CA ASP A 143 -60.14 44.28 -21.94
C ASP A 143 -59.69 43.16 -20.98
N VAL A 144 -60.66 42.42 -20.42
CA VAL A 144 -60.44 41.28 -19.52
C VAL A 144 -59.55 40.21 -20.15
N ARG A 145 -59.59 40.08 -21.49
CA ARG A 145 -58.70 39.20 -22.26
C ARG A 145 -57.26 39.69 -22.35
N TYR A 146 -57.05 40.99 -22.39
CA TYR A 146 -55.71 41.58 -22.45
C TYR A 146 -55.02 41.52 -21.09
N THR A 147 -55.74 41.85 -20.01
CA THR A 147 -55.22 41.75 -18.64
C THR A 147 -54.95 40.29 -18.23
N SER A 148 -55.77 39.33 -18.66
CA SER A 148 -55.49 37.90 -18.46
C SER A 148 -54.30 37.42 -19.30
N SER A 149 -54.13 37.91 -20.53
CA SER A 149 -52.94 37.59 -21.34
C SER A 149 -51.65 38.16 -20.73
N LEU A 150 -51.70 39.38 -20.19
CA LEU A 150 -50.58 39.99 -19.49
C LEU A 150 -50.27 39.25 -18.17
N LYS A 151 -51.30 38.85 -17.42
CA LYS A 151 -51.15 38.00 -16.22
C LYS A 151 -50.53 36.64 -16.56
N ASN A 152 -50.94 36.02 -17.66
CA ASN A 152 -50.34 34.77 -18.12
C ASN A 152 -48.87 34.97 -18.50
N ALA A 153 -48.53 36.04 -19.23
CA ALA A 153 -47.15 36.36 -19.58
C ALA A 153 -46.28 36.67 -18.33
N LEU A 154 -46.83 37.40 -17.36
CA LEU A 154 -46.21 37.62 -16.04
C LEU A 154 -46.02 36.31 -15.26
N GLN A 155 -47.01 35.42 -15.29
CA GLN A 155 -46.92 34.12 -14.65
C GLN A 155 -45.85 33.25 -15.32
N TYR A 156 -45.74 33.27 -16.65
CA TYR A 156 -44.64 32.61 -17.36
C TYR A 156 -43.27 33.18 -16.99
N LEU A 157 -43.13 34.51 -16.93
CA LEU A 157 -41.87 35.16 -16.51
C LEU A 157 -41.52 34.86 -15.05
N ARG A 158 -42.50 34.81 -14.15
CA ARG A 158 -42.32 34.41 -12.75
C ARG A 158 -41.98 32.93 -12.63
N GLU A 159 -42.60 32.05 -13.41
CA GLU A 159 -42.29 30.62 -13.43
C GLU A 159 -40.86 30.35 -13.95
N LEU A 160 -40.39 31.15 -14.92
CA LEU A 160 -38.99 31.14 -15.38
C LEU A 160 -38.01 31.67 -14.31
N GLN A 161 -38.46 32.52 -13.40
CA GLN A 161 -37.64 33.08 -12.30
C GLN A 161 -37.69 32.24 -11.01
N SER A 162 -38.80 31.53 -10.74
CA SER A 162 -39.09 30.91 -9.43
C SER A 162 -38.77 29.42 -9.33
N LYS A 163 -38.79 28.67 -10.45
CA LYS A 163 -38.26 27.30 -10.45
C LYS A 163 -36.75 27.36 -10.38
N GLU A 164 -36.10 26.32 -9.84
CA GLU A 164 -34.65 26.17 -9.61
C GLU A 164 -33.72 26.45 -10.83
N GLU A 165 -34.26 26.90 -11.95
CA GLU A 165 -33.61 27.31 -13.20
C GLU A 165 -33.30 28.81 -13.26
N LYS A 166 -32.73 29.40 -12.20
CA LYS A 166 -32.08 30.74 -12.29
C LYS A 166 -30.97 30.79 -13.35
N GLY A 167 -30.58 29.65 -13.93
CA GLY A 167 -29.47 29.50 -14.88
C GLY A 167 -29.84 29.16 -16.32
N ARG A 168 -31.05 29.47 -16.83
CA ARG A 168 -31.41 29.19 -18.24
C ARG A 168 -31.91 30.37 -19.05
N LEU A 169 -31.67 31.60 -18.61
CA LEU A 169 -31.94 32.78 -19.43
C LEU A 169 -31.09 32.80 -20.73
N ASP A 170 -30.03 31.99 -20.79
CA ASP A 170 -29.14 31.78 -21.94
C ASP A 170 -29.35 30.43 -22.67
N GLY A 171 -30.31 29.60 -22.25
CA GLY A 171 -30.48 28.24 -22.78
C GLY A 171 -29.39 27.24 -22.39
N GLY A 172 -28.58 27.51 -21.36
CA GLY A 172 -27.48 26.64 -20.90
C GLY A 172 -26.13 26.91 -21.56
N LEU A 173 -25.99 28.04 -22.25
CA LEU A 173 -24.77 28.47 -22.93
C LEU A 173 -23.59 28.64 -21.95
N LEU A 174 -23.82 29.24 -20.79
CA LEU A 174 -22.82 29.45 -19.74
C LEU A 174 -22.32 28.11 -19.18
N GLU A 175 -23.24 27.18 -18.87
CA GLU A 175 -22.87 25.84 -18.39
C GLU A 175 -22.07 25.08 -19.46
N ALA A 176 -22.51 25.10 -20.72
CA ALA A 176 -21.75 24.48 -21.82
C ALA A 176 -20.37 25.12 -22.02
N ALA A 177 -20.25 26.43 -21.85
CA ALA A 177 -18.99 27.15 -21.97
C ALA A 177 -18.03 26.87 -20.80
N LEU A 178 -18.57 26.69 -19.58
CA LEU A 178 -17.81 26.26 -18.40
C LEU A 178 -17.39 24.80 -18.52
N ASP A 179 -18.26 23.92 -19.01
CA ASP A 179 -17.93 22.51 -19.26
C ASP A 179 -16.82 22.38 -20.33
N ARG A 180 -16.80 23.26 -21.34
CA ARG A 180 -15.67 23.37 -22.28
C ARG A 180 -14.37 23.78 -21.59
N LEU A 181 -14.40 24.73 -20.64
CA LEU A 181 -13.22 25.08 -19.83
C LEU A 181 -12.77 23.93 -18.93
N GLU A 182 -13.69 23.19 -18.33
CA GLU A 182 -13.40 21.99 -17.55
C GLU A 182 -12.72 20.92 -18.45
N GLY A 183 -13.19 20.77 -19.69
CA GLY A 183 -12.57 19.93 -20.72
C GLY A 183 -11.16 20.36 -21.08
N GLU A 184 -10.93 21.66 -21.31
CA GLU A 184 -9.61 22.23 -21.57
C GLU A 184 -8.65 22.06 -20.40
N PHE A 185 -9.14 22.24 -19.17
CA PHE A 185 -8.37 22.01 -17.96
C PHE A 185 -7.90 20.54 -17.89
N ARG A 186 -8.80 19.59 -18.15
CA ARG A 186 -8.47 18.16 -18.25
C ARG A 186 -7.46 17.90 -19.38
N ARG A 187 -7.65 18.50 -20.55
CA ARG A 187 -6.76 18.31 -21.71
C ARG A 187 -5.36 18.84 -21.45
N LEU A 188 -5.22 20.08 -20.97
CA LEU A 188 -3.94 20.70 -20.64
C LEU A 188 -3.16 19.87 -19.61
N LEU A 189 -3.86 19.33 -18.60
CA LEU A 189 -3.26 18.40 -17.65
C LEU A 189 -2.83 17.11 -18.35
N THR A 190 -3.67 16.50 -19.17
CA THR A 190 -3.38 15.18 -19.77
C THR A 190 -2.25 15.24 -20.81
N GLU A 191 -2.26 16.24 -21.69
CA GLU A 191 -1.30 16.36 -22.80
C GLU A 191 0.11 16.76 -22.34
N ASN A 192 0.21 17.53 -21.25
CA ASN A 192 1.50 18.04 -20.77
C ASN A 192 2.08 17.23 -19.62
N SER A 193 1.37 16.20 -19.16
CA SER A 193 1.84 15.34 -18.08
C SER A 193 2.44 14.05 -18.63
N VAL A 194 3.70 13.80 -18.30
CA VAL A 194 4.38 12.56 -18.68
C VAL A 194 4.71 11.76 -17.41
N PRO A 195 4.43 10.44 -17.38
CA PRO A 195 4.87 9.57 -16.29
C PRO A 195 6.38 9.66 -16.08
N LEU A 196 6.83 9.79 -14.83
CA LEU A 196 8.25 9.85 -14.51
C LEU A 196 8.82 8.42 -14.43
N PRO A 197 9.77 8.03 -15.31
CA PRO A 197 10.42 6.73 -15.20
C PRO A 197 11.45 6.75 -14.07
N MET A 198 11.59 5.63 -13.37
CA MET A 198 12.73 5.41 -12.48
C MET A 198 13.97 5.14 -13.34
N SER A 199 14.93 6.05 -13.34
CA SER A 199 16.22 5.84 -14.02
C SER A 199 16.98 4.71 -13.33
N SER A 200 17.53 3.77 -14.10
CA SER A 200 18.17 2.55 -13.61
C SER A 200 19.61 2.74 -13.09
N SER A 201 20.08 3.97 -12.85
CA SER A 201 21.44 4.25 -12.37
C SER A 201 21.45 5.09 -11.09
N PRO A 202 22.21 4.70 -10.05
CA PRO A 202 22.44 5.55 -8.90
C PRO A 202 23.39 6.68 -9.31
N LEU A 203 22.88 7.91 -9.41
CA LEU A 203 23.73 9.09 -9.53
C LEU A 203 24.46 9.28 -8.19
N LYS A 204 25.79 9.16 -8.23
CA LYS A 204 26.68 9.50 -7.12
C LYS A 204 26.54 11.00 -6.79
N ASP A 205 26.46 11.26 -5.50
CA ASP A 205 26.80 12.48 -4.75
C ASP A 205 26.37 13.87 -5.30
N GLU A 206 25.64 14.59 -4.44
CA GLU A 206 25.70 16.05 -4.28
C GLU A 206 25.43 16.96 -5.49
N GLN A 207 24.45 16.62 -6.33
CA GLN A 207 23.63 17.67 -6.93
C GLN A 207 22.19 17.51 -6.46
N GLN A 208 21.66 18.58 -5.85
CA GLN A 208 20.23 18.81 -5.69
C GLN A 208 19.60 18.65 -7.08
N CYS A 209 19.15 17.43 -7.40
CA CYS A 209 18.52 17.15 -8.66
C CYS A 209 17.15 17.80 -8.59
N ILE A 210 17.09 19.04 -9.09
CA ILE A 210 15.85 19.77 -9.29
C ILE A 210 15.00 18.86 -10.18
N SER A 211 14.01 18.21 -9.59
CA SER A 211 13.03 17.43 -10.33
C SER A 211 12.53 18.31 -11.48
N PRO A 212 12.62 17.89 -12.75
CA PRO A 212 12.14 18.70 -13.85
C PRO A 212 10.66 19.00 -13.58
N SER A 213 10.28 20.27 -13.74
CA SER A 213 8.90 20.70 -13.53
C SER A 213 7.97 19.80 -14.36
N GLN A 214 7.09 19.06 -13.68
CA GLN A 214 6.18 18.11 -14.32
C GLN A 214 5.24 18.75 -15.35
N LEU A 215 5.04 20.06 -15.25
CA LEU A 215 4.32 20.87 -16.21
C LEU A 215 5.14 22.13 -16.54
N PRO A 216 5.20 22.56 -17.82
CA PRO A 216 5.83 23.83 -18.18
C PRO A 216 5.13 25.01 -17.48
N VAL A 217 5.91 26.00 -17.03
CA VAL A 217 5.40 27.23 -16.38
C VAL A 217 4.28 27.93 -17.19
N PRO A 218 4.34 28.02 -18.53
CA PRO A 218 3.24 28.59 -19.32
C PRO A 218 1.91 27.82 -19.17
N VAL A 219 1.97 26.50 -19.01
CA VAL A 219 0.79 25.65 -18.81
C VAL A 219 0.23 25.87 -17.40
N ILE A 220 1.09 25.99 -16.38
CA ILE A 220 0.66 26.30 -15.01
C ILE A 220 -0.09 27.63 -14.97
N LYS A 221 0.42 28.68 -15.63
CA LYS A 221 -0.28 29.98 -15.72
C LYS A 221 -1.64 29.88 -16.42
N LYS A 222 -1.75 29.08 -17.48
CA LYS A 222 -3.03 28.80 -18.15
C LYS A 222 -4.01 28.08 -17.23
N LEU A 223 -3.53 27.06 -16.49
CA LEU A 223 -4.34 26.33 -15.51
C LEU A 223 -4.82 27.23 -14.37
N GLN A 224 -3.96 28.11 -13.85
CA GLN A 224 -4.33 29.11 -12.83
C GLN A 224 -5.40 30.09 -13.37
N ALA A 225 -5.29 30.54 -14.62
CA ALA A 225 -6.28 31.41 -15.24
C ALA A 225 -7.65 30.74 -15.38
N ILE A 226 -7.68 29.47 -15.83
CA ILE A 226 -8.90 28.66 -15.90
C ILE A 226 -9.48 28.45 -14.49
N LEU A 227 -8.64 28.11 -13.52
CA LEU A 227 -9.03 27.88 -12.14
C LEU A 227 -9.69 29.12 -11.52
N ASN A 228 -9.09 30.30 -11.69
CA ASN A 228 -9.66 31.58 -11.24
C ASN A 228 -11.04 31.86 -11.86
N SER A 229 -11.21 31.54 -13.16
CA SER A 229 -12.52 31.65 -13.82
C SER A 229 -13.55 30.66 -13.24
N LEU A 230 -13.16 29.40 -13.02
CA LEU A 230 -14.07 28.37 -12.50
C LEU A 230 -14.43 28.57 -11.02
N ILE A 231 -13.54 29.16 -10.22
CA ILE A 231 -13.82 29.57 -8.83
C ILE A 231 -14.92 30.64 -8.80
N ALA A 232 -14.85 31.65 -9.67
CA ALA A 232 -15.86 32.70 -9.76
C ALA A 232 -17.27 32.15 -10.08
N ASN A 233 -17.35 30.92 -10.62
CA ASN A 233 -18.58 30.21 -10.96
C ASN A 233 -18.99 29.11 -9.96
N ASN A 234 -18.38 29.05 -8.78
CA ASN A 234 -18.64 27.99 -7.78
C ASN A 234 -18.36 26.55 -8.26
N ARG A 235 -17.51 26.36 -9.29
CA ARG A 235 -17.16 25.03 -9.84
C ARG A 235 -15.86 24.44 -9.28
N LEU A 236 -15.36 24.97 -8.15
CA LEU A 236 -14.07 24.57 -7.57
C LEU A 236 -13.99 23.07 -7.24
N GLU A 237 -15.04 22.46 -6.70
CA GLU A 237 -15.02 21.04 -6.31
C GLU A 237 -14.90 20.10 -7.54
N LYS A 238 -15.57 20.43 -8.65
CA LYS A 238 -15.40 19.69 -9.91
C LYS A 238 -13.98 19.81 -10.44
N CYS A 239 -13.39 21.01 -10.39
CA CYS A 239 -12.00 21.23 -10.81
C CYS A 239 -10.99 20.44 -9.97
N LYS A 240 -11.17 20.44 -8.64
CA LYS A 240 -10.34 19.63 -7.72
C LYS A 240 -10.44 18.14 -8.08
N SER A 241 -11.66 17.65 -8.31
CA SER A 241 -11.90 16.25 -8.69
C SER A 241 -11.18 15.89 -9.99
N ILE A 242 -11.32 16.72 -11.05
CA ILE A 242 -10.64 16.52 -12.33
C ILE A 242 -9.12 16.53 -12.15
N TYR A 243 -8.59 17.49 -11.39
CA TYR A 243 -7.15 17.59 -11.13
C TYR A 243 -6.63 16.33 -10.43
N VAL A 244 -7.29 15.91 -9.34
CA VAL A 244 -6.93 14.72 -8.57
C VAL A 244 -7.03 13.46 -9.42
N GLU A 245 -8.08 13.30 -10.22
CA GLU A 245 -8.28 12.15 -11.10
C GLU A 245 -7.13 12.02 -12.12
N VAL A 246 -6.84 13.09 -12.87
CA VAL A 246 -5.81 13.09 -13.91
C VAL A 246 -4.43 12.87 -13.29
N ARG A 247 -4.06 13.69 -12.28
CA ARG A 247 -2.73 13.61 -11.66
C ARG A 247 -2.51 12.30 -10.91
N SER A 248 -3.50 11.78 -10.17
CA SER A 248 -3.37 10.47 -9.52
C SER A 248 -3.20 9.34 -10.54
N SER A 249 -3.85 9.42 -11.70
CA SER A 249 -3.69 8.45 -12.78
C SER A 249 -2.27 8.45 -13.35
N ILE A 250 -1.66 9.62 -13.55
CA ILE A 250 -0.29 9.76 -14.06
C ILE A 250 0.74 9.22 -13.06
N VAL A 251 0.60 9.54 -11.78
CA VAL A 251 1.47 9.01 -10.72
C VAL A 251 1.31 7.49 -10.63
N ARG A 252 0.07 6.99 -10.70
CA ARG A 252 -0.22 5.56 -10.71
C ARG A 252 0.37 4.86 -11.93
N ALA A 253 0.36 5.48 -13.11
CA ALA A 253 1.02 4.95 -14.30
C ALA A 253 2.55 4.86 -14.13
N SER A 254 3.15 5.88 -13.51
CA SER A 254 4.59 5.89 -13.16
C SER A 254 4.93 4.76 -12.18
N LEU A 255 4.06 4.51 -11.20
CA LEU A 255 4.22 3.43 -10.23
C LEU A 255 4.01 2.03 -10.85
N ARG A 256 3.02 1.86 -11.74
CA ARG A 256 2.77 0.59 -12.43
C ARG A 256 3.96 0.14 -13.29
N ALA A 257 4.72 1.08 -13.86
CA ALA A 257 5.94 0.76 -14.60
C ALA A 257 7.02 0.05 -13.76
N LEU A 258 6.91 0.07 -12.43
CA LEU A 258 7.83 -0.57 -11.50
C LEU A 258 7.50 -2.05 -11.20
N ASN A 259 6.45 -2.61 -11.84
CA ASN A 259 5.95 -3.98 -11.59
C ASN A 259 5.70 -4.25 -10.10
N LEU A 260 4.64 -3.61 -9.58
CA LEU A 260 4.29 -3.60 -8.16
C LEU A 260 3.48 -4.82 -7.69
N ASP A 261 3.41 -5.89 -8.49
CA ASP A 261 2.63 -7.10 -8.19
C ASP A 261 2.96 -7.71 -6.82
N TYR A 262 4.18 -7.49 -6.33
CA TYR A 262 4.60 -7.95 -5.00
C TYR A 262 3.89 -7.24 -3.83
N LEU A 263 3.29 -6.06 -4.05
CA LEU A 263 2.55 -5.33 -3.01
C LEU A 263 1.21 -6.00 -2.68
N GLU A 264 0.68 -6.81 -3.60
CA GLU A 264 -0.62 -7.49 -3.45
C GLU A 264 -0.49 -8.89 -2.82
N ILE A 265 0.74 -9.31 -2.48
CA ILE A 265 1.01 -10.61 -1.85
C ILE A 265 0.23 -10.72 -0.54
N SER A 266 -0.55 -11.80 -0.42
CA SER A 266 -1.29 -12.11 0.79
C SER A 266 -0.37 -12.62 1.91
N VAL A 267 -0.80 -12.50 3.18
CA VAL A 267 -0.04 -13.03 4.34
C VAL A 267 0.23 -14.54 4.20
N SER A 268 -0.72 -15.28 3.62
CA SER A 268 -0.59 -16.73 3.36
C SER A 268 0.50 -17.06 2.34
N GLU A 269 0.55 -16.31 1.24
CA GLU A 269 1.58 -16.51 0.21
C GLU A 269 2.95 -16.11 0.76
N PHE A 270 3.00 -14.99 1.50
CA PHE A 270 4.21 -14.51 2.16
C PHE A 270 4.85 -15.58 3.05
N ASN A 271 4.04 -16.30 3.83
CA ASN A 271 4.51 -17.40 4.68
C ASN A 271 5.03 -18.64 3.93
N ASN A 272 4.78 -18.73 2.61
CA ASN A 272 5.20 -19.83 1.75
C ASN A 272 6.37 -19.44 0.82
N VAL A 273 6.74 -18.16 0.74
CA VAL A 273 7.85 -17.68 -0.10
C VAL A 273 9.19 -18.09 0.53
N GLN A 274 10.05 -18.76 -0.23
CA GLN A 274 11.38 -19.20 0.22
C GLN A 274 12.36 -18.03 0.49
N SER A 275 12.21 -16.89 -0.18
CA SER A 275 13.01 -15.67 0.08
C SER A 275 12.22 -14.38 -0.10
N ILE A 276 12.03 -13.64 0.98
CA ILE A 276 11.33 -12.33 1.03
C ILE A 276 12.31 -11.15 0.84
N GLU A 277 13.61 -11.40 0.96
CA GLU A 277 14.67 -10.38 0.93
C GLU A 277 14.66 -9.54 -0.35
N GLY A 278 14.40 -10.19 -1.49
CA GLY A 278 14.27 -9.52 -2.77
C GLY A 278 13.09 -8.55 -2.84
N TYR A 279 11.95 -8.90 -2.24
CA TYR A 279 10.77 -8.04 -2.23
C TYR A 279 10.93 -6.84 -1.31
N ILE A 280 11.53 -7.01 -0.14
CA ILE A 280 11.76 -5.88 0.79
C ILE A 280 12.79 -4.90 0.24
N SER A 281 13.83 -5.42 -0.41
CA SER A 281 14.83 -4.59 -1.09
C SER A 281 14.21 -3.79 -2.25
N LYS A 282 13.32 -4.40 -3.05
CA LYS A 282 12.53 -3.70 -4.07
C LYS A 282 11.60 -2.67 -3.45
N TRP A 283 10.86 -3.04 -2.40
CA TRP A 283 9.97 -2.17 -1.65
C TRP A 283 10.68 -0.91 -1.13
N SER A 284 11.86 -1.06 -0.52
CA SER A 284 12.66 0.06 -0.02
C SER A 284 13.03 1.05 -1.13
N LYS A 285 13.51 0.55 -2.26
CA LYS A 285 13.89 1.37 -3.44
C LYS A 285 12.69 2.06 -4.06
N HIS A 286 11.59 1.33 -4.25
CA HIS A 286 10.37 1.86 -4.85
C HIS A 286 9.70 2.90 -3.95
N LEU A 287 9.67 2.67 -2.63
CA LEU A 287 9.15 3.62 -1.65
C LEU A 287 9.97 4.90 -1.64
N GLU A 288 11.29 4.79 -1.63
CA GLU A 288 12.16 5.96 -1.72
C GLU A 288 11.88 6.76 -3.00
N PHE A 289 11.80 6.09 -4.15
CA PHE A 289 11.52 6.77 -5.40
C PHE A 289 10.16 7.47 -5.39
N ALA A 290 9.12 6.78 -4.89
CA ALA A 290 7.79 7.33 -4.78
C ALA A 290 7.78 8.61 -3.90
N VAL A 291 8.43 8.57 -2.74
CA VAL A 291 8.44 9.69 -1.78
C VAL A 291 9.31 10.85 -2.28
N LYS A 292 10.56 10.58 -2.70
CA LYS A 292 11.54 11.64 -3.02
C LYS A 292 11.37 12.24 -4.41
N HIS A 293 10.77 11.51 -5.36
CA HIS A 293 10.65 11.98 -6.73
C HIS A 293 9.20 12.20 -7.14
N LEU A 294 8.30 11.22 -6.98
CA LEU A 294 6.92 11.35 -7.44
C LEU A 294 6.12 12.31 -6.54
N PHE A 295 5.98 11.97 -5.26
CA PHE A 295 5.17 12.75 -4.32
C PHE A 295 5.79 14.12 -4.03
N GLU A 296 7.12 14.23 -4.03
CA GLU A 296 7.78 15.54 -3.94
C GLU A 296 7.43 16.45 -5.12
N ALA A 297 7.41 15.92 -6.34
CA ALA A 297 7.06 16.69 -7.51
C ALA A 297 5.56 17.06 -7.54
N GLU A 298 4.67 16.15 -7.14
CA GLU A 298 3.24 16.47 -7.00
C GLU A 298 2.99 17.51 -5.90
N TYR A 299 3.71 17.44 -4.79
CA TYR A 299 3.56 18.39 -3.69
C TYR A 299 3.87 19.82 -4.14
N LYS A 300 4.97 19.99 -4.88
CA LYS A 300 5.33 21.29 -5.49
C LYS A 300 4.30 21.72 -6.52
N LEU A 301 3.89 20.81 -7.41
CA LEU A 301 2.94 21.14 -8.46
C LEU A 301 1.56 21.54 -7.91
N CYS A 302 1.06 20.85 -6.89
CA CYS A 302 -0.17 21.23 -6.21
C CYS A 302 -0.07 22.64 -5.62
N ASN A 303 1.06 22.97 -4.99
CA ASN A 303 1.29 24.31 -4.47
C ASN A 303 1.31 25.36 -5.61
N ASP A 304 1.98 25.08 -6.72
CA ASP A 304 2.08 26.00 -7.85
C ASP A 304 0.73 26.22 -8.54
N VAL A 305 -0.10 25.18 -8.75
CA VAL A 305 -1.39 25.30 -9.45
C VAL A 305 -2.45 26.02 -8.60
N PHE A 306 -2.45 25.79 -7.28
CA PHE A 306 -3.49 26.27 -6.36
C PHE A 306 -3.01 27.37 -5.41
N GLU A 307 -1.90 28.05 -5.74
CA GLU A 307 -1.28 29.09 -4.91
C GLU A 307 -2.27 30.17 -4.45
N SER A 308 -3.18 30.59 -5.34
CA SER A 308 -4.18 31.64 -5.09
C SER A 308 -5.32 31.26 -4.13
N LEU A 309 -5.51 29.97 -3.86
CA LEU A 309 -6.66 29.42 -3.12
C LEU A 309 -6.37 29.09 -1.65
N GLY A 310 -5.13 29.30 -1.21
CA GLY A 310 -4.69 29.09 0.17
C GLY A 310 -4.24 27.66 0.49
N VAL A 311 -3.51 27.53 1.60
CA VAL A 311 -2.71 26.34 1.94
C VAL A 311 -3.54 25.06 2.16
N LYS A 312 -4.81 25.20 2.59
CA LYS A 312 -5.67 24.04 2.85
C LYS A 312 -6.08 23.32 1.55
N VAL A 313 -6.47 24.08 0.54
CA VAL A 313 -7.04 23.55 -0.70
C VAL A 313 -6.07 22.65 -1.46
N TRP A 314 -4.83 23.09 -1.61
CA TRP A 314 -3.84 22.32 -2.36
C TRP A 314 -3.30 21.12 -1.57
N ARG A 315 -3.26 21.22 -0.24
CA ARG A 315 -2.90 20.10 0.64
C ARG A 315 -3.96 19.00 0.61
N ASP A 316 -5.24 19.36 0.54
CA ASP A 316 -6.34 18.41 0.36
C ASP A 316 -6.24 17.69 -0.99
N CYS A 317 -5.95 18.44 -2.07
CA CYS A 317 -5.72 17.84 -3.40
C CYS A 317 -4.52 16.88 -3.41
N PHE A 318 -3.40 17.29 -2.82
CA PHE A 318 -2.21 16.43 -2.68
C PHE A 318 -2.50 15.17 -1.88
N ALA A 319 -3.21 15.28 -0.76
CA ALA A 319 -3.58 14.13 0.08
C ALA A 319 -4.40 13.11 -0.70
N ASN A 320 -5.41 13.57 -1.45
CA ASN A 320 -6.24 12.71 -2.28
C ASN A 320 -5.43 12.05 -3.41
N ILE A 321 -4.51 12.79 -4.04
CA ILE A 321 -3.61 12.23 -5.06
C ILE A 321 -2.72 11.14 -4.46
N ALA A 322 -2.10 11.39 -3.30
CA ALA A 322 -1.22 10.42 -2.66
C ALA A 322 -1.95 9.13 -2.24
N ALA A 323 -3.16 9.26 -1.68
CA ALA A 323 -4.00 8.14 -1.31
C ALA A 323 -4.40 7.30 -2.53
N GLN A 324 -4.86 7.95 -3.62
CA GLN A 324 -5.32 7.26 -4.83
C GLN A 324 -4.18 6.70 -5.70
N ALA A 325 -2.99 7.31 -5.67
CA ALA A 325 -1.89 6.94 -6.55
C ALA A 325 -1.21 5.63 -6.17
N GLY A 326 -1.24 5.24 -4.88
CA GLY A 326 -0.71 3.95 -4.41
C GLY A 326 0.10 3.99 -3.11
N MET A 327 0.20 5.13 -2.42
CA MET A 327 0.93 5.22 -1.14
C MET A 327 0.40 4.23 -0.09
N LEU A 328 -0.93 4.02 -0.06
CA LEU A 328 -1.58 3.07 0.84
C LEU A 328 -1.12 1.62 0.60
N ALA A 329 -0.88 1.23 -0.66
CA ALA A 329 -0.41 -0.12 -0.99
C ALA A 329 1.01 -0.38 -0.45
N PHE A 330 1.90 0.62 -0.50
CA PHE A 330 3.23 0.51 0.09
C PHE A 330 3.17 0.30 1.61
N LEU A 331 2.30 1.03 2.31
CA LEU A 331 2.13 0.89 3.76
C LEU A 331 1.47 -0.46 4.11
N GLN A 332 0.48 -0.89 3.32
CA GLN A 332 -0.20 -2.17 3.51
C GLN A 332 0.75 -3.35 3.32
N PHE A 333 1.65 -3.31 2.33
CA PHE A 333 2.69 -4.34 2.18
C PHE A 333 3.55 -4.45 3.44
N GLY A 334 4.02 -3.32 3.98
CA GLY A 334 4.76 -3.29 5.23
C GLY A 334 3.98 -3.96 6.37
N LYS A 335 2.67 -3.69 6.45
CA LYS A 335 1.80 -4.30 7.45
C LYS A 335 1.65 -5.82 7.27
N THR A 336 1.48 -6.30 6.04
CA THR A 336 1.47 -7.73 5.71
C THR A 336 2.76 -8.43 6.20
N VAL A 337 3.93 -7.78 6.05
CA VAL A 337 5.19 -8.30 6.58
C VAL A 337 5.14 -8.40 8.11
N THR A 338 4.60 -7.40 8.82
CA THR A 338 4.47 -7.45 10.29
C THR A 338 3.52 -8.56 10.77
N GLU A 339 2.51 -8.93 9.99
CA GLU A 339 1.49 -9.94 10.34
C GLU A 339 1.91 -11.39 9.98
N SER A 340 3.03 -11.56 9.28
CA SER A 340 3.57 -12.88 8.93
C SER A 340 4.05 -13.70 10.13
N LYS A 341 4.38 -14.99 9.93
CA LYS A 341 4.88 -15.87 10.98
C LYS A 341 6.09 -15.26 11.70
N LYS A 342 6.15 -15.41 13.03
CA LYS A 342 7.33 -15.04 13.80
C LYS A 342 8.46 -16.01 13.44
N ASP A 343 9.55 -15.49 12.88
CA ASP A 343 10.79 -16.21 12.67
C ASP A 343 11.99 -15.26 12.87
N PRO A 344 13.20 -15.76 13.18
CA PRO A 344 14.33 -14.86 13.42
C PRO A 344 14.79 -14.14 12.13
N ILE A 345 14.52 -14.68 10.94
CA ILE A 345 14.84 -14.03 9.67
C ILE A 345 13.95 -12.79 9.48
N LYS A 346 12.68 -12.87 9.91
CA LYS A 346 11.72 -11.76 9.92
C LYS A 346 12.21 -10.60 10.77
N LEU A 347 12.90 -10.82 11.89
CA LEU A 347 13.50 -9.72 12.66
C LEU A 347 14.43 -8.88 11.77
N LEU A 348 15.35 -9.51 11.02
CA LEU A 348 16.23 -8.79 10.09
C LEU A 348 15.43 -7.99 9.05
N LYS A 349 14.35 -8.59 8.54
CA LYS A 349 13.46 -7.95 7.56
C LYS A 349 12.69 -6.77 8.12
N LEU A 350 12.24 -6.84 9.37
CA LEU A 350 11.62 -5.73 10.08
C LEU A 350 12.62 -4.60 10.32
N LEU A 351 13.88 -4.92 10.62
CA LEU A 351 14.94 -3.92 10.72
C LEU A 351 15.20 -3.23 9.37
N ASP A 352 15.21 -3.96 8.25
CA ASP A 352 15.33 -3.38 6.90
C ASP A 352 14.17 -2.40 6.57
N ILE A 353 12.94 -2.77 6.97
CA ILE A 353 11.75 -1.90 6.81
C ILE A 353 11.89 -0.65 7.68
N PHE A 354 12.26 -0.81 8.96
CA PHE A 354 12.46 0.31 9.86
C PHE A 354 13.56 1.26 9.35
N ALA A 355 14.68 0.71 8.85
CA ALA A 355 15.76 1.48 8.24
C ALA A 355 15.25 2.37 7.11
N SER A 356 14.44 1.79 6.23
CA SER A 356 13.87 2.46 5.07
C SER A 356 12.91 3.58 5.47
N LEU A 357 12.03 3.33 6.44
CA LEU A 357 11.09 4.33 6.97
C LEU A 357 11.82 5.44 7.72
N ASN A 358 12.83 5.12 8.53
CA ASN A 358 13.60 6.10 9.29
C ASN A 358 14.39 7.03 8.36
N ARG A 359 14.94 6.49 7.27
CA ARG A 359 15.63 7.28 6.23
C ARG A 359 14.71 8.28 5.53
N LEU A 360 13.43 7.94 5.35
CA LEU A 360 12.43 8.80 4.72
C LEU A 360 11.65 9.66 5.74
N ARG A 361 11.97 9.59 7.04
CA ARG A 361 11.19 10.21 8.12
C ARG A 361 10.95 11.71 7.91
N LEU A 362 11.98 12.46 7.52
CA LEU A 362 11.86 13.90 7.29
C LEU A 362 10.98 14.22 6.07
N ASP A 363 11.12 13.43 5.01
CA ASP A 363 10.28 13.56 3.81
C ASP A 363 8.82 13.26 4.13
N PHE A 364 8.55 12.19 4.89
CA PHE A 364 7.20 11.85 5.34
C PHE A 364 6.56 12.97 6.17
N ASN A 365 7.31 13.52 7.14
CA ASN A 365 6.81 14.60 7.99
C ASN A 365 6.53 15.88 7.20
N ARG A 366 7.34 16.19 6.18
CA ARG A 366 7.16 17.37 5.34
C ARG A 366 5.99 17.21 4.37
N LEU A 367 5.93 16.09 3.66
CA LEU A 367 4.92 15.83 2.62
C LEU A 367 3.55 15.52 3.23
N PHE A 368 3.51 14.62 4.20
CA PHE A 368 2.27 14.08 4.75
C PHE A 368 1.91 14.67 6.11
N GLY A 369 2.63 15.68 6.63
CA GLY A 369 2.40 16.24 7.97
C GLY A 369 1.11 17.08 8.15
N GLY A 370 0.36 17.35 7.08
CA GLY A 370 -0.90 18.11 7.16
C GLY A 370 -2.09 17.28 7.64
N ALA A 371 -3.11 17.95 8.22
CA ALA A 371 -4.36 17.32 8.66
C ALA A 371 -5.09 16.55 7.54
N ALA A 372 -4.96 17.01 6.29
CA ALA A 372 -5.49 16.35 5.09
C ALA A 372 -4.94 14.93 4.88
N CYS A 373 -3.71 14.65 5.32
CA CYS A 373 -3.03 13.37 5.16
C CYS A 373 -3.19 12.45 6.39
N ALA A 374 -4.20 12.67 7.24
CA ALA A 374 -4.37 11.94 8.50
C ALA A 374 -4.41 10.42 8.33
N GLU A 375 -5.01 9.90 7.26
CA GLU A 375 -5.04 8.46 6.95
C GLU A 375 -3.62 7.91 6.74
N ILE A 376 -2.83 8.53 5.86
CA ILE A 376 -1.45 8.13 5.56
C ILE A 376 -0.59 8.24 6.83
N GLN A 377 -0.74 9.30 7.62
CA GLN A 377 -0.04 9.45 8.90
C GLN A 377 -0.37 8.33 9.88
N ASN A 378 -1.67 8.02 10.04
CA ASN A 378 -2.12 6.99 10.96
C ASN A 378 -1.60 5.61 10.56
N LEU A 379 -1.64 5.27 9.26
CA LEU A 379 -1.10 4.01 8.75
C LEU A 379 0.43 3.95 8.86
N THR A 380 1.13 5.06 8.61
CA THR A 380 2.59 5.12 8.78
C THR A 380 2.98 4.93 10.25
N ARG A 381 2.26 5.58 11.18
CA ARG A 381 2.48 5.41 12.62
C ARG A 381 2.16 4.00 13.09
N ASP A 382 1.05 3.42 12.63
CA ASP A 382 0.68 2.02 12.95
C ASP A 382 1.74 1.04 12.43
N LEU A 383 2.22 1.23 11.19
CA LEU A 383 3.29 0.41 10.62
C LEU A 383 4.59 0.52 11.43
N ILE A 384 5.05 1.73 11.71
CA ILE A 384 6.27 1.95 12.51
C ILE A 384 6.12 1.28 13.89
N LYS A 385 4.95 1.43 14.52
CA LYS A 385 4.64 0.81 15.80
C LYS A 385 4.76 -0.72 15.74
N ARG A 386 4.07 -1.35 14.77
CA ARG A 386 4.08 -2.81 14.58
C ARG A 386 5.46 -3.35 14.23
N VAL A 387 6.24 -2.62 13.44
CA VAL A 387 7.62 -3.01 13.09
C VAL A 387 8.49 -3.03 14.34
N ILE A 388 8.40 -1.99 15.18
CA ILE A 388 9.19 -1.90 16.42
C ILE A 388 8.76 -2.97 17.43
N GLU A 389 7.46 -3.12 17.66
CA GLU A 389 6.92 -4.15 18.58
C GLU A 389 7.29 -5.55 18.09
N GLY A 390 7.05 -5.86 16.81
CA GLY A 390 7.34 -7.17 16.25
C GLY A 390 8.84 -7.51 16.21
N ALA A 391 9.71 -6.54 15.93
CA ALA A 391 11.16 -6.75 15.97
C ALA A 391 11.63 -7.00 17.40
N SER A 392 11.16 -6.19 18.36
CA SER A 392 11.54 -6.33 19.77
C SER A 392 11.02 -7.63 20.35
N GLU A 393 9.78 -8.01 20.05
CA GLU A 393 9.18 -9.27 20.50
C GLU A 393 9.97 -10.48 20.00
N ILE A 394 10.32 -10.54 18.71
CA ILE A 394 11.14 -11.65 18.16
C ILE A 394 12.52 -11.67 18.82
N PHE A 395 13.13 -10.51 19.08
CA PHE A 395 14.44 -10.42 19.72
C PHE A 395 14.41 -10.99 21.15
N TRP A 396 13.43 -10.58 21.97
CA TRP A 396 13.29 -11.04 23.36
C TRP A 396 12.82 -12.50 23.46
N GLU A 397 12.03 -12.98 22.51
CA GLU A 397 11.60 -14.40 22.48
C GLU A 397 12.73 -15.35 22.03
N LEU A 398 13.77 -14.85 21.36
CA LEU A 398 14.81 -15.68 20.74
C LEU A 398 15.52 -16.60 21.74
N LEU A 399 15.86 -16.08 22.93
CA LEU A 399 16.52 -16.86 23.98
C LEU A 399 15.66 -18.06 24.39
N LEU A 400 14.39 -17.80 24.70
CA LEU A 400 13.44 -18.85 25.08
C LEU A 400 13.27 -19.88 23.96
N GLN A 401 13.24 -19.45 22.70
CA GLN A 401 13.16 -20.38 21.56
C GLN A 401 14.40 -21.27 21.46
N VAL A 402 15.61 -20.74 21.68
CA VAL A 402 16.85 -21.51 21.70
C VAL A 402 16.85 -22.52 22.86
N GLU A 403 16.39 -22.14 24.03
CA GLU A 403 16.27 -23.03 25.19
C GLU A 403 15.28 -24.17 24.94
N LEU A 404 14.15 -23.89 24.28
CA LEU A 404 13.15 -24.92 23.94
C LEU A 404 13.68 -25.99 22.98
N GLN A 405 14.65 -25.67 22.14
CA GLN A 405 15.26 -26.66 21.23
C GLN A 405 16.05 -27.75 21.96
N ARG A 406 16.37 -27.56 23.26
CA ARG A 406 17.05 -28.57 24.10
C ARG A 406 16.32 -29.91 24.15
N GLN A 407 15.00 -29.91 23.94
CA GLN A 407 14.18 -31.14 23.93
C GLN A 407 14.33 -31.96 22.65
N ALA A 408 14.90 -31.39 21.58
CA ALA A 408 15.14 -32.11 20.33
C ALA A 408 16.28 -33.13 20.52
N PRO A 409 16.20 -34.32 19.89
CA PRO A 409 17.28 -35.29 19.94
C PRO A 409 18.52 -34.77 19.22
N PRO A 410 19.73 -35.08 19.72
CA PRO A 410 20.96 -34.67 19.05
C PRO A 410 21.19 -35.44 17.74
N PRO A 411 22.04 -34.93 16.82
CA PRO A 411 22.34 -35.60 15.56
C PRO A 411 22.92 -37.01 15.78
N PRO A 412 22.36 -38.07 15.16
CA PRO A 412 22.80 -39.45 15.42
C PRO A 412 24.23 -39.75 14.97
N ASP A 413 24.81 -38.90 14.13
CA ASP A 413 26.16 -38.98 13.56
C ASP A 413 27.19 -38.12 14.31
N GLY A 414 26.77 -37.40 15.35
CA GLY A 414 27.64 -36.51 16.13
C GLY A 414 27.97 -35.19 15.43
N SER A 415 27.24 -34.82 14.37
CA SER A 415 27.48 -33.56 13.66
C SER A 415 27.14 -32.32 14.51
N VAL A 416 27.56 -31.15 14.05
CA VAL A 416 27.13 -29.86 14.61
C VAL A 416 25.62 -29.68 14.33
N PRO A 417 24.77 -29.43 15.34
CA PRO A 417 23.36 -29.13 15.13
C PRO A 417 23.19 -27.81 14.36
N ARG A 418 22.25 -27.77 13.41
CA ARG A 418 21.97 -26.58 12.59
C ARG A 418 21.69 -25.32 13.42
N LEU A 419 21.11 -25.49 14.60
CA LEU A 419 20.85 -24.40 15.54
C LEU A 419 22.13 -23.67 15.97
N VAL A 420 23.23 -24.40 16.19
CA VAL A 420 24.51 -23.83 16.65
C VAL A 420 25.08 -22.92 15.57
N SER A 421 25.17 -23.40 14.32
CA SER A 421 25.62 -22.59 13.19
C SER A 421 24.69 -21.41 12.95
N PHE A 422 23.38 -21.62 12.99
CA PHE A 422 22.40 -20.56 12.82
C PHE A 422 22.57 -19.43 13.85
N ILE A 423 22.62 -19.74 15.16
CA ILE A 423 22.71 -18.72 16.20
C ILE A 423 24.05 -17.98 16.15
N THR A 424 25.16 -18.67 15.90
CA THR A 424 26.47 -18.03 15.80
C THR A 424 26.54 -17.05 14.62
N ASP A 425 26.04 -17.43 13.45
CA ASP A 425 25.97 -16.55 12.28
C ASP A 425 24.98 -15.40 12.50
N TYR A 426 23.83 -15.70 13.11
CA TYR A 426 22.76 -14.74 13.36
C TYR A 426 23.17 -13.63 14.34
N CYS A 427 23.76 -13.99 15.48
CA CYS A 427 24.28 -13.02 16.45
C CYS A 427 25.34 -12.11 15.81
N ASN A 428 26.20 -12.68 14.95
CA ASN A 428 27.19 -11.89 14.22
C ASN A 428 26.57 -10.93 13.21
N ARG A 429 25.50 -11.34 12.51
CA ARG A 429 24.75 -10.47 11.61
C ARG A 429 24.05 -9.33 12.37
N LEU A 430 23.44 -9.62 13.53
CA LEU A 430 22.82 -8.60 14.39
C LEU A 430 23.83 -7.57 14.92
N LEU A 431 25.04 -8.02 15.29
CA LEU A 431 26.13 -7.13 15.70
C LEU A 431 26.82 -6.44 14.53
N GLY A 432 26.50 -6.81 13.29
CA GLY A 432 26.98 -6.20 12.06
C GLY A 432 26.78 -4.69 12.01
N ASN A 433 27.57 -3.99 11.19
CA ASN A 433 27.48 -2.53 11.08
C ASN A 433 26.10 -2.09 10.53
N ASP A 434 25.47 -2.96 9.75
CA ASP A 434 24.19 -2.68 9.12
C ASP A 434 23.02 -2.78 10.10
N TYR A 435 23.02 -3.79 10.99
CA TYR A 435 21.87 -4.07 11.86
C TYR A 435 22.01 -3.53 13.28
N LYS A 436 23.21 -3.51 13.87
CA LYS A 436 23.43 -3.08 15.26
C LYS A 436 22.86 -1.68 15.57
N PRO A 437 23.17 -0.61 14.80
CA PRO A 437 22.65 0.72 15.11
C PRO A 437 21.12 0.79 14.97
N ILE A 438 20.56 0.03 14.04
CA ILE A 438 19.13 -0.01 13.75
C ILE A 438 18.39 -0.73 14.87
N LEU A 439 18.89 -1.89 15.28
CA LEU A 439 18.36 -2.65 16.40
C LEU A 439 18.42 -1.86 17.71
N ASN A 440 19.54 -1.17 17.98
CA ASN A 440 19.66 -0.28 19.14
C ASN A 440 18.58 0.81 19.14
N GLN A 441 18.33 1.45 18.00
CA GLN A 441 17.27 2.46 17.88
C GLN A 441 15.89 1.86 18.12
N VAL A 442 15.60 0.69 17.52
CA VAL A 442 14.32 -0.01 17.70
C VAL A 442 14.07 -0.36 19.16
N LEU A 443 15.04 -0.99 19.84
CA LEU A 443 14.94 -1.36 21.25
C LEU A 443 14.86 -0.14 22.17
N ALA A 444 15.58 0.94 21.83
CA ALA A 444 15.48 2.19 22.58
C ALA A 444 14.09 2.83 22.49
N ILE A 445 13.48 2.82 21.29
CA ILE A 445 12.12 3.34 21.09
C ILE A 445 11.10 2.47 21.82
N GLU A 446 11.19 1.15 21.68
CA GLU A 446 10.26 0.22 22.34
C GLU A 446 10.27 0.38 23.87
N ARG A 447 11.47 0.44 24.47
CA ARG A 447 11.61 0.68 25.91
C ARG A 447 11.14 2.06 26.32
N SER A 448 11.32 3.08 25.49
CA SER A 448 10.79 4.42 25.77
C SER A 448 9.26 4.41 25.87
N TRP A 449 8.56 3.60 25.07
CA TRP A 449 7.11 3.41 25.17
C TRP A 449 6.69 2.70 26.47
N LYS A 450 7.58 1.87 27.02
CA LYS A 450 7.42 1.21 28.33
C LYS A 450 7.93 2.06 29.51
N HIS A 451 8.39 3.29 29.27
CA HIS A 451 9.03 4.16 30.26
C HIS A 451 10.31 3.59 30.90
N GLU A 452 11.02 2.73 30.17
CA GLU A 452 12.28 2.13 30.59
C GLU A 452 13.49 2.78 29.88
N LYS A 453 14.65 2.78 30.54
CA LYS A 453 15.90 3.23 29.91
C LYS A 453 16.53 2.06 29.14
N PHE A 454 16.92 2.33 27.89
CA PHE A 454 17.73 1.40 27.11
C PHE A 454 19.22 1.68 27.34
N GLN A 455 19.98 0.60 27.58
CA GLN A 455 21.44 0.63 27.63
C GLN A 455 21.94 -0.39 26.62
N GLU A 456 22.98 -0.02 25.88
CA GLU A 456 23.56 -0.90 24.86
C GLU A 456 24.12 -2.21 25.44
N SER A 457 24.53 -2.21 26.72
CA SER A 457 24.93 -3.42 27.45
C SER A 457 23.87 -4.50 27.41
N LEU A 458 22.59 -4.14 27.46
CA LEU A 458 21.49 -5.10 27.44
C LEU A 458 21.45 -5.95 26.17
N LEU A 459 21.72 -5.34 25.01
CA LEU A 459 21.80 -6.08 23.74
C LEU A 459 22.94 -7.08 23.80
N HIS A 460 24.11 -6.65 24.28
CA HIS A 460 25.27 -7.51 24.40
C HIS A 460 25.01 -8.66 25.39
N ASP A 461 24.40 -8.38 26.55
CA ASP A 461 24.04 -9.36 27.57
C ASP A 461 23.08 -10.43 27.02
N GLU A 462 22.06 -10.02 26.26
CA GLU A 462 21.10 -10.94 25.66
C GLU A 462 21.78 -11.86 24.62
N LEU A 463 22.65 -11.30 23.78
CA LEU A 463 23.39 -12.09 22.79
C LEU A 463 24.41 -13.05 23.44
N LEU A 464 25.03 -12.65 24.56
CA LEU A 464 25.89 -13.53 25.35
C LEU A 464 25.07 -14.64 26.01
N ASN A 465 23.87 -14.35 26.49
CA ASN A 465 22.95 -15.36 27.03
C ASN A 465 22.50 -16.37 25.97
N LEU A 466 22.33 -15.96 24.71
CA LEU A 466 22.08 -16.89 23.61
C LEU A 466 23.22 -17.90 23.42
N ILE A 467 24.47 -17.44 23.45
CA ILE A 467 25.63 -18.33 23.35
C ILE A 467 25.70 -19.27 24.56
N ARG A 468 25.45 -18.77 25.77
CA ARG A 468 25.36 -19.61 26.98
C ARG A 468 24.24 -20.65 26.89
N ALA A 469 23.09 -20.30 26.33
CA ALA A 469 21.99 -21.23 26.12
C ALA A 469 22.40 -22.34 25.13
N ILE A 470 23.19 -22.02 24.10
CA ILE A 470 23.78 -23.02 23.21
C ILE A 470 24.75 -23.93 23.97
N GLU A 471 25.66 -23.40 24.80
CA GLU A 471 26.57 -24.21 25.62
C GLU A 471 25.81 -25.20 26.53
N LEU A 472 24.74 -24.74 27.20
CA LEU A 472 23.88 -25.58 28.01
C LEU A 472 23.15 -26.65 27.19
N ASN A 473 22.70 -26.30 25.99
CA ASN A 473 22.08 -27.27 25.08
C ASN A 473 23.09 -28.34 24.63
N LEU A 474 24.34 -27.97 24.35
CA LEU A 474 25.40 -28.91 24.00
C LEU A 474 25.66 -29.90 25.14
N ASP A 475 25.72 -29.45 26.39
CA ASP A 475 25.90 -30.33 27.55
C ASP A 475 24.76 -31.36 27.66
N VAL A 476 23.51 -30.91 27.57
CA VAL A 476 22.34 -31.80 27.64
C VAL A 476 22.30 -32.79 26.48
N TRP A 477 22.56 -32.33 25.26
CA TRP A 477 22.63 -33.18 24.07
C TRP A 477 23.77 -34.20 24.14
N SER A 478 24.92 -33.83 24.70
CA SER A 478 26.04 -34.75 24.87
C SER A 478 25.70 -35.93 25.79
N LYS A 479 24.86 -35.69 26.81
CA LYS A 479 24.39 -36.70 27.77
C LYS A 479 23.28 -37.59 27.22
N ALA A 480 22.63 -37.18 26.13
CA ALA A 480 21.55 -37.94 25.50
C ALA A 480 22.06 -39.08 24.59
N TYR A 481 23.36 -39.13 24.28
CA TYR A 481 23.94 -40.24 23.53
C TYR A 481 24.14 -41.48 24.41
N ASN A 482 23.65 -42.62 23.92
CA ASN A 482 23.91 -43.92 24.55
C ASN A 482 25.40 -44.31 24.52
N ASP A 483 26.12 -43.86 23.49
CA ASP A 483 27.54 -44.13 23.30
C ASP A 483 28.39 -42.94 23.73
N THR A 484 29.11 -43.09 24.83
CA THR A 484 30.00 -42.06 25.37
C THR A 484 31.09 -41.63 24.38
N ILE A 485 31.55 -42.54 23.51
CA ILE A 485 32.57 -42.22 22.50
C ILE A 485 32.00 -41.27 21.44
N LEU A 486 30.74 -41.46 21.04
CA LEU A 486 30.04 -40.57 20.13
C LEU A 486 29.78 -39.19 20.77
N SER A 487 29.49 -39.16 22.08
CA SER A 487 29.38 -37.91 22.83
C SER A 487 30.67 -37.08 22.77
N TYR A 488 31.85 -37.72 22.87
CA TYR A 488 33.13 -37.03 22.68
C TYR A 488 33.31 -36.46 21.27
N VAL A 489 32.92 -37.20 20.23
CA VAL A 489 32.96 -36.71 18.84
C VAL A 489 32.03 -35.52 18.64
N PHE A 490 30.82 -35.58 19.20
CA PHE A 490 29.87 -34.49 19.18
C PHE A 490 30.41 -33.23 19.86
N LEU A 491 30.93 -33.34 21.08
CA LEU A 491 31.50 -32.21 21.81
C LEU A 491 32.73 -31.63 21.10
N MET A 492 33.61 -32.50 20.58
CA MET A 492 34.77 -32.09 19.78
C MET A 492 34.35 -31.26 18.56
N ASN A 493 33.35 -31.71 17.79
CA ASN A 493 32.81 -30.97 16.64
C ASN A 493 32.26 -29.60 17.03
N ASN A 494 31.45 -29.54 18.09
CA ASN A 494 30.76 -28.30 18.47
C ASN A 494 31.71 -27.28 19.09
N HIS A 495 32.62 -27.69 19.97
CA HIS A 495 33.62 -26.78 20.54
C HIS A 495 34.58 -26.24 19.47
N TRP A 496 35.00 -27.09 18.53
CA TRP A 496 35.80 -26.63 17.38
C TRP A 496 35.04 -25.66 16.50
N HIS A 497 33.75 -25.93 16.23
CA HIS A 497 32.89 -25.03 15.46
C HIS A 497 32.75 -23.68 16.17
N LEU A 498 32.44 -23.66 17.46
CA LEU A 498 32.34 -22.42 18.26
C LEU A 498 33.65 -21.62 18.24
N TYR A 499 34.80 -22.27 18.45
CA TYR A 499 36.10 -21.63 18.34
C TYR A 499 36.32 -21.03 16.95
N LYS A 500 36.20 -21.83 15.89
CA LYS A 500 36.57 -21.43 14.53
C LYS A 500 35.62 -20.37 13.95
N HIS A 501 34.31 -20.51 14.17
CA HIS A 501 33.31 -19.61 13.60
C HIS A 501 33.13 -18.31 14.41
N LEU A 502 33.51 -18.30 15.69
CA LEU A 502 33.44 -17.07 16.49
C LEU A 502 34.77 -16.31 16.54
N LYS A 503 35.90 -16.96 16.22
CA LYS A 503 37.19 -16.27 16.10
C LYS A 503 37.13 -15.16 15.05
N ASN A 504 37.68 -13.99 15.39
CA ASN A 504 37.67 -12.78 14.56
C ASN A 504 36.28 -12.24 14.21
N THR A 505 35.25 -12.61 14.98
CA THR A 505 33.90 -12.06 14.82
C THR A 505 33.55 -11.10 15.95
N LYS A 506 32.49 -10.30 15.74
CA LYS A 506 32.07 -9.32 16.75
C LYS A 506 31.54 -10.00 18.02
N ILE A 507 30.78 -11.10 17.90
CA ILE A 507 30.36 -11.86 19.08
C ILE A 507 31.56 -12.53 19.77
N GLY A 508 32.54 -13.01 19.01
CA GLY A 508 33.78 -13.55 19.58
C GLY A 508 34.58 -12.51 20.38
N ALA A 509 34.65 -11.27 19.88
CA ALA A 509 35.29 -10.17 20.60
C ALA A 509 34.57 -9.83 21.92
N LEU A 510 33.23 -9.98 21.98
CA LEU A 510 32.45 -9.78 23.21
C LEU A 510 32.62 -10.92 24.21
N LEU A 511 32.73 -12.16 23.73
CA LEU A 511 33.00 -13.35 24.56
C LEU A 511 34.43 -13.33 25.13
N GLY A 512 35.37 -12.77 24.38
CA GLY A 512 36.77 -12.60 24.76
C GLY A 512 37.67 -13.79 24.40
N ASP A 513 38.96 -13.49 24.23
CA ASP A 513 39.96 -14.48 23.79
C ASP A 513 40.12 -15.67 24.74
N GLN A 514 39.84 -15.46 26.04
CA GLN A 514 39.91 -16.53 27.03
C GLN A 514 38.84 -17.59 26.78
N TRP A 515 37.59 -17.18 26.54
CA TRP A 515 36.49 -18.10 26.24
C TRP A 515 36.74 -18.89 24.93
N LEU A 516 37.31 -18.22 23.92
CA LEU A 516 37.70 -18.88 22.66
C LEU A 516 38.79 -19.93 22.88
N ARG A 517 39.82 -19.61 23.68
CA ARG A 517 40.87 -20.58 24.04
C ARG A 517 40.30 -21.78 24.79
N GLU A 518 39.41 -21.56 25.75
CA GLU A 518 38.75 -22.65 26.48
C GLU A 518 38.01 -23.60 25.54
N HIS A 519 37.31 -23.08 24.52
CA HIS A 519 36.65 -23.91 23.51
C HIS A 519 37.64 -24.68 22.63
N GLN A 520 38.78 -24.08 22.31
CA GLN A 520 39.86 -24.80 21.62
C GLN A 520 40.40 -25.94 22.50
N ASP A 521 40.66 -25.68 23.77
CA ASP A 521 41.18 -26.66 24.73
C ASP A 521 40.18 -27.80 24.96
N TYR A 522 38.88 -27.51 25.05
CA TYR A 522 37.85 -28.53 25.12
C TYR A 522 37.82 -29.42 23.88
N ALA A 523 37.92 -28.84 22.67
CA ALA A 523 37.97 -29.62 21.44
C ALA A 523 39.18 -30.59 21.42
N GLU A 524 40.35 -30.13 21.86
CA GLU A 524 41.57 -30.95 21.95
C GLU A 524 41.47 -32.03 23.04
N TYR A 525 40.87 -31.69 24.19
CA TYR A 525 40.58 -32.63 25.26
C TYR A 525 39.67 -33.78 24.77
N TYR A 526 38.53 -33.44 24.14
CA TYR A 526 37.60 -34.45 23.63
C TYR A 526 38.21 -35.28 22.49
N SER A 527 39.07 -34.70 21.63
CA SER A 527 39.84 -35.46 20.64
C SER A 527 40.73 -36.51 21.31
N THR A 528 41.45 -36.12 22.37
CA THR A 528 42.34 -37.01 23.12
C THR A 528 41.57 -38.14 23.79
N MET A 529 40.44 -37.81 24.44
CA MET A 529 39.54 -38.78 25.07
C MET A 529 38.96 -39.76 24.05
N PHE A 530 38.50 -39.24 22.91
CA PHE A 530 38.00 -40.05 21.80
C PHE A 530 39.05 -41.06 21.33
N ILE A 531 40.28 -40.61 21.03
CA ILE A 531 41.35 -41.48 20.56
C ILE A 531 41.70 -42.52 21.63
N ARG A 532 41.85 -42.12 22.88
CA ARG A 532 42.22 -43.01 23.98
C ARG A 532 41.20 -44.11 24.23
N GLU A 533 39.91 -43.76 24.32
CA GLU A 533 38.85 -44.71 24.67
C GLU A 533 38.45 -45.61 23.51
N SER A 534 38.65 -45.17 22.27
CA SER A 534 38.28 -45.94 21.08
C SER A 534 39.46 -46.68 20.43
N TRP A 535 40.43 -45.95 19.89
CA TRP A 535 41.55 -46.50 19.14
C TRP A 535 42.74 -46.89 20.03
N GLY A 536 42.87 -46.31 21.22
CA GLY A 536 44.01 -46.51 22.12
C GLY A 536 44.16 -47.94 22.66
N LYS A 537 43.07 -48.72 22.70
CA LYS A 537 43.10 -50.13 23.14
C LYS A 537 43.55 -51.08 22.02
N LEU A 538 43.44 -50.66 20.76
CA LEU A 538 43.68 -51.51 19.59
C LEU A 538 45.14 -52.00 19.49
N PRO A 539 46.18 -51.17 19.71
CA PRO A 539 47.57 -51.62 19.72
C PRO A 539 47.89 -52.73 20.73
N SER A 540 47.15 -52.80 21.85
CA SER A 540 47.40 -53.81 22.91
C SER A 540 47.18 -55.26 22.43
N HIS A 541 46.33 -55.47 21.42
CA HIS A 541 46.14 -56.78 20.80
C HIS A 541 47.39 -57.30 20.08
N LEU A 542 48.33 -56.41 19.74
CA LEU A 542 49.59 -56.70 19.06
C LEU A 542 50.77 -56.72 20.05
N SER A 543 50.55 -57.18 21.28
CA SER A 543 51.62 -57.34 22.28
C SER A 543 52.74 -58.27 21.78
N ARG A 544 53.97 -58.00 22.22
CA ARG A 544 55.16 -58.85 21.99
C ARG A 544 55.35 -59.91 23.09
N GLU A 545 54.63 -59.78 24.20
CA GLU A 545 54.74 -60.69 25.35
C GLU A 545 54.43 -62.14 24.93
N GLY A 546 55.20 -63.11 25.42
CA GLY A 546 55.04 -64.53 25.03
C GLY A 546 55.56 -64.90 23.63
N LEU A 547 56.06 -63.95 22.84
CA LEU A 547 56.76 -64.21 21.55
C LEU A 547 58.29 -64.06 21.66
N ILE A 548 58.78 -63.45 22.74
CA ILE A 548 60.21 -63.09 22.94
C ILE A 548 61.07 -64.30 23.34
N LEU A 549 60.47 -65.30 24.01
CA LEU A 549 61.11 -66.57 24.33
C LEU A 549 60.31 -67.64 23.60
N PHE A 550 60.84 -68.22 22.53
CA PHE A 550 60.20 -69.32 21.77
C PHE A 550 60.16 -70.64 22.59
N SER A 551 59.71 -70.58 23.86
CA SER A 551 59.68 -71.70 24.80
C SER A 551 58.79 -72.87 24.33
N GLY A 552 57.93 -72.65 23.33
CA GLY A 552 57.08 -73.67 22.71
C GLY A 552 57.31 -73.94 21.21
N GLY A 553 58.39 -73.41 20.60
CA GLY A 553 58.70 -73.62 19.17
C GLY A 553 57.90 -72.79 18.15
N ARG A 554 58.26 -72.90 16.85
CA ARG A 554 57.71 -72.07 15.75
C ARG A 554 56.20 -72.23 15.53
N ALA A 555 55.63 -73.41 15.78
CA ALA A 555 54.20 -73.66 15.61
C ALA A 555 53.36 -72.89 16.66
N THR A 556 53.78 -72.97 17.94
CA THR A 556 53.12 -72.26 19.04
C THR A 556 53.17 -70.74 18.87
N ALA A 557 54.30 -70.20 18.41
CA ALA A 557 54.43 -68.78 18.08
C ALA A 557 53.49 -68.38 16.92
N ARG A 558 53.41 -69.21 15.87
CA ARG A 558 52.49 -68.98 14.73
C ARG A 558 51.04 -68.92 15.18
N ASP A 559 50.59 -69.84 16.03
CA ASP A 559 49.20 -69.87 16.51
C ASP A 559 48.87 -68.67 17.41
N LEU A 560 49.82 -68.22 18.23
CA LEU A 560 49.67 -67.02 19.04
C LEU A 560 49.57 -65.75 18.17
N VAL A 561 50.41 -65.62 17.12
CA VAL A 561 50.35 -64.52 16.15
C VAL A 561 49.01 -64.51 15.42
N LYS A 562 48.54 -65.67 14.95
CA LYS A 562 47.20 -65.81 14.34
C LYS A 562 46.08 -65.35 15.27
N LYS A 563 46.12 -65.75 16.55
CA LYS A 563 45.13 -65.33 17.55
C LYS A 563 45.12 -63.80 17.75
N ARG A 564 46.31 -63.19 17.84
CA ARG A 564 46.47 -61.74 18.01
C ARG A 564 46.02 -60.95 16.80
N LEU A 565 46.43 -61.36 15.60
CA LEU A 565 46.00 -60.72 14.35
C LEU A 565 44.49 -60.85 14.13
N LYS A 566 43.90 -62.01 14.46
CA LYS A 566 42.44 -62.18 14.39
C LYS A 566 41.72 -61.22 15.35
N ALA A 567 42.17 -61.14 16.61
CA ALA A 567 41.60 -60.22 17.60
C ALA A 567 41.74 -58.75 17.17
N PHE A 568 42.90 -58.36 16.62
CA PHE A 568 43.12 -57.04 16.07
C PHE A 568 42.18 -56.74 14.89
N ASN A 569 42.06 -57.67 13.93
CA ASN A 569 41.21 -57.47 12.75
C ASN A 569 39.74 -57.32 13.13
N GLU A 570 39.24 -58.17 14.04
CA GLU A 570 37.86 -58.10 14.54
C GLU A 570 37.60 -56.78 15.30
N ALA A 571 38.52 -56.36 16.17
CA ALA A 571 38.41 -55.10 16.89
C ALA A 571 38.48 -53.89 15.94
N PHE A 572 39.40 -53.90 14.97
CA PHE A 572 39.54 -52.84 13.97
C PHE A 572 38.29 -52.74 13.10
N ASP A 573 37.80 -53.85 12.54
CA ASP A 573 36.59 -53.87 11.70
C ASP A 573 35.37 -53.32 12.46
N ASN A 574 35.23 -53.69 13.74
CA ASN A 574 34.12 -53.21 14.59
C ASN A 574 34.19 -51.70 14.82
N ILE A 575 35.37 -51.17 15.19
CA ILE A 575 35.59 -49.74 15.41
C ILE A 575 35.40 -48.98 14.08
N TYR A 576 36.02 -49.45 13.00
CA TYR A 576 35.95 -48.84 11.68
C TYR A 576 34.52 -48.77 11.17
N LYS A 577 33.77 -49.88 11.23
CA LYS A 577 32.35 -49.92 10.82
C LYS A 577 31.52 -48.91 11.60
N LYS A 578 31.70 -48.83 12.91
CA LYS A 578 30.98 -47.88 13.79
C LYS A 578 31.34 -46.43 13.47
N HIS A 579 32.63 -46.11 13.41
CA HIS A 579 33.11 -44.75 13.21
C HIS A 579 32.91 -44.25 11.77
N SER A 580 32.77 -45.15 10.79
CA SER A 580 32.44 -44.79 9.40
C SER A 580 31.05 -44.17 9.23
N THR A 581 30.19 -44.25 10.25
CA THR A 581 28.87 -43.60 10.28
C THR A 581 28.88 -42.21 10.91
N TRP A 582 29.98 -41.81 11.56
CA TRP A 582 30.10 -40.54 12.25
C TRP A 582 30.70 -39.48 11.34
N VAL A 583 30.45 -38.21 11.64
CA VAL A 583 30.82 -37.10 10.77
C VAL A 583 31.68 -36.08 11.52
N LEU A 584 32.80 -35.68 10.91
CA LEU A 584 33.58 -34.50 11.31
C LEU A 584 33.42 -33.45 10.21
N MET A 585 32.61 -32.43 10.50
CA MET A 585 32.20 -31.41 9.53
C MET A 585 33.40 -30.62 9.02
N ASP A 586 34.25 -30.15 9.94
CA ASP A 586 35.42 -29.36 9.60
C ASP A 586 36.55 -30.21 9.04
N LYS A 587 37.14 -29.76 7.93
CA LYS A 587 38.19 -30.48 7.22
C LYS A 587 39.48 -30.57 8.03
N ASP A 588 39.89 -29.47 8.66
CA ASP A 588 41.17 -29.41 9.39
C ASP A 588 41.11 -30.29 10.65
N LEU A 589 39.97 -30.23 11.36
CA LEU A 589 39.71 -31.11 12.49
C LEU A 589 39.73 -32.59 12.06
N ARG A 590 39.03 -32.92 10.97
CA ARG A 590 38.98 -34.29 10.44
C ARG A 590 40.37 -34.82 10.07
N GLU A 591 41.16 -34.03 9.35
CA GLU A 591 42.51 -34.42 8.97
C GLU A 591 43.42 -34.60 10.19
N LYS A 592 43.38 -33.68 11.16
CA LYS A 592 44.13 -33.77 12.43
C LYS A 592 43.76 -35.05 13.19
N THR A 593 42.46 -35.33 13.37
CA THR A 593 41.99 -36.53 14.09
C THR A 593 42.39 -37.81 13.35
N CYS A 594 42.21 -37.88 12.02
CA CYS A 594 42.63 -39.04 11.22
C CYS A 594 44.13 -39.28 11.31
N GLN A 595 44.95 -38.22 11.25
CA GLN A 595 46.40 -38.34 11.42
C GLN A 595 46.78 -38.86 12.81
N GLN A 596 46.13 -38.39 13.88
CA GLN A 596 46.38 -38.90 15.23
C GLN A 596 46.04 -40.39 15.35
N ILE A 597 44.94 -40.84 14.73
CA ILE A 597 44.58 -42.27 14.68
C ILE A 597 45.63 -43.08 13.89
N ILE A 598 46.08 -42.57 12.74
CA ILE A 598 47.11 -43.21 11.91
C ILE A 598 48.41 -43.37 12.70
N GLN A 599 48.85 -42.32 13.39
CA GLN A 599 50.06 -42.33 14.22
C GLN A 599 49.97 -43.31 15.39
N ALA A 600 48.78 -43.51 15.96
CA ALA A 600 48.56 -44.45 17.05
C ALA A 600 48.61 -45.93 16.60
N ILE A 601 48.14 -46.23 15.38
CA ILE A 601 47.89 -47.62 14.95
C ILE A 601 48.92 -48.14 13.95
N VAL A 602 49.18 -47.37 12.89
CA VAL A 602 49.93 -47.85 11.71
C VAL A 602 51.38 -48.21 12.06
N PRO A 603 52.13 -47.43 12.87
CA PRO A 603 53.49 -47.80 13.27
C PRO A 603 53.56 -49.12 14.04
N VAL A 604 52.62 -49.34 14.98
CA VAL A 604 52.57 -50.57 15.80
C VAL A 604 52.25 -51.78 14.92
N TYR A 605 51.24 -51.66 14.04
CA TYR A 605 50.88 -52.71 13.11
C TYR A 605 52.01 -53.04 12.14
N ARG A 606 52.64 -52.02 11.55
CA ARG A 606 53.78 -52.18 10.63
C ARG A 606 54.94 -52.93 11.29
N SER A 607 55.31 -52.52 12.51
CA SER A 607 56.36 -53.19 13.27
C SER A 607 56.00 -54.64 13.60
N TYR A 608 54.74 -54.91 13.98
CA TYR A 608 54.29 -56.27 14.28
C TYR A 608 54.32 -57.18 13.04
N MET A 609 53.81 -56.70 11.91
CA MET A 609 53.80 -57.44 10.65
C MET A 609 55.21 -57.69 10.09
N GLN A 610 56.14 -56.74 10.24
CA GLN A 610 57.54 -56.95 9.83
C GLN A 610 58.23 -58.06 10.63
N ASN A 611 57.95 -58.16 11.94
CA ASN A 611 58.61 -59.12 12.81
C ASN A 611 57.95 -60.52 12.79
N TYR A 612 56.63 -60.58 12.61
CA TYR A 612 55.86 -61.83 12.77
C TYR A 612 54.99 -62.22 11.56
N GLY A 613 54.82 -61.33 10.58
CA GLY A 613 54.05 -61.58 9.35
C GLY A 613 54.51 -62.81 8.55
N PRO A 614 55.83 -63.03 8.34
CA PRO A 614 56.32 -64.20 7.62
C PRO A 614 55.90 -65.55 8.20
N LEU A 615 55.59 -65.61 9.51
CA LEU A 615 55.13 -66.84 10.17
C LEU A 615 53.72 -67.26 9.74
N VAL A 616 52.90 -66.30 9.29
CA VAL A 616 51.48 -66.47 8.96
C VAL A 616 51.23 -66.41 7.45
N GLU A 617 52.06 -65.68 6.70
CA GLU A 617 51.99 -65.56 5.23
C GLU A 617 52.33 -66.86 4.49
N GLN A 618 53.05 -67.79 5.13
CA GLN A 618 53.39 -69.10 4.58
C GLN A 618 52.24 -70.13 4.66
N ASP A 619 51.10 -69.75 5.26
CA ASP A 619 49.94 -70.64 5.45
C ASP A 619 48.89 -70.42 4.35
N SER A 620 48.26 -71.49 3.88
CA SER A 620 47.10 -71.46 2.98
C SER A 620 45.94 -70.55 3.45
N SER A 621 45.86 -70.28 4.75
CA SER A 621 44.86 -69.42 5.40
C SER A 621 45.34 -67.98 5.68
N ALA A 622 46.47 -67.55 5.10
CA ALA A 622 47.10 -66.25 5.34
C ALA A 622 46.16 -65.04 5.18
N SER A 623 45.26 -65.08 4.19
CA SER A 623 44.30 -63.99 3.90
C SER A 623 43.33 -63.68 5.05
N LYS A 624 43.10 -64.64 5.96
CA LYS A 624 42.24 -64.47 7.13
C LYS A 624 42.93 -63.67 8.26
N TYR A 625 44.26 -63.68 8.29
CA TYR A 625 45.06 -63.12 9.37
C TYR A 625 45.85 -61.88 8.93
N ALA A 626 46.50 -61.93 7.77
CA ALA A 626 47.12 -60.79 7.09
C ALA A 626 46.10 -60.07 6.19
N LYS A 627 44.97 -59.64 6.77
CA LYS A 627 43.85 -59.01 6.04
C LYS A 627 44.20 -57.63 5.48
N PHE A 628 45.13 -56.92 6.12
CA PHE A 628 45.46 -55.54 5.79
C PHE A 628 46.96 -55.37 5.55
N THR A 629 47.32 -54.42 4.68
CA THR A 629 48.66 -53.87 4.60
C THR A 629 48.73 -52.57 5.39
N ALA A 630 49.94 -52.13 5.79
CA ALA A 630 50.09 -50.84 6.46
C ALA A 630 49.56 -49.67 5.62
N GLN A 631 49.75 -49.73 4.28
CA GLN A 631 49.23 -48.73 3.35
C GLN A 631 47.69 -48.80 3.21
N SER A 632 47.09 -49.99 3.24
CA SER A 632 45.63 -50.10 3.17
C SER A 632 44.96 -49.61 4.46
N LEU A 633 45.55 -49.88 5.63
CA LEU A 633 45.08 -49.32 6.91
C LEU A 633 45.11 -47.81 6.89
N GLU A 634 46.23 -47.22 6.44
CA GLU A 634 46.37 -45.77 6.31
C GLU A 634 45.29 -45.17 5.41
N LYS A 635 45.09 -45.72 4.20
CA LYS A 635 44.03 -45.27 3.28
C LYS A 635 42.63 -45.37 3.88
N MET A 636 42.31 -46.48 4.56
CA MET A 636 41.02 -46.65 5.23
C MET A 636 40.83 -45.59 6.33
N LEU A 637 41.84 -45.37 7.17
CA LEU A 637 41.77 -44.38 8.25
C LEU A 637 41.64 -42.95 7.74
N THR A 638 42.32 -42.59 6.64
CA THR A 638 42.17 -41.28 5.99
C THR A 638 40.74 -41.05 5.46
N SER A 639 40.03 -42.11 5.08
CA SER A 639 38.65 -42.03 4.57
C SER A 639 37.55 -41.95 5.64
N LEU A 640 37.91 -41.94 6.93
CA LEU A 640 36.95 -41.85 8.03
C LEU A 640 36.33 -40.44 8.15
N PHE A 641 35.14 -40.41 8.74
CA PHE A 641 34.41 -39.20 9.14
C PHE A 641 33.99 -38.25 8.01
N VAL A 642 33.98 -38.73 6.77
CA VAL A 642 33.56 -37.94 5.61
C VAL A 642 32.03 -37.76 5.62
N PRO A 643 31.49 -36.53 5.48
CA PRO A 643 30.06 -36.30 5.33
C PRO A 643 29.53 -37.03 4.09
N ARG A 644 28.47 -37.84 4.24
CA ARG A 644 27.78 -38.44 3.08
C ARG A 644 26.80 -37.43 2.49
N PRO A 645 26.72 -37.27 1.16
CA PRO A 645 25.67 -36.45 0.56
C PRO A 645 24.31 -37.11 0.80
N VAL A 646 23.52 -36.53 1.69
CA VAL A 646 22.13 -36.96 1.92
C VAL A 646 21.26 -36.35 0.82
N ARG A 647 20.58 -37.18 0.02
CA ARG A 647 19.39 -36.77 -0.73
C ARG A 647 18.23 -36.72 0.27
N HIS A 648 17.76 -35.52 0.60
CA HIS A 648 16.64 -35.34 1.53
C HIS A 648 15.36 -35.94 0.95
N GLY A 649 14.93 -37.08 1.49
CA GLY A 649 13.57 -37.57 1.35
C GLY A 649 12.65 -36.76 2.27
N SER A 650 11.56 -36.25 1.71
CA SER A 650 10.51 -35.49 2.41
C SER A 650 10.09 -36.16 3.73
N PHE A 651 10.49 -35.57 4.86
CA PHE A 651 9.93 -35.90 6.16
C PHE A 651 8.58 -35.19 6.32
N LYS A 652 7.48 -35.92 6.17
CA LYS A 652 6.16 -35.49 6.64
C LYS A 652 6.12 -35.57 8.16
N VAL A 653 6.22 -34.43 8.84
CA VAL A 653 5.92 -34.31 10.27
C VAL A 653 4.41 -34.14 10.43
N ARG A 654 3.80 -34.98 11.28
CA ARG A 654 2.38 -34.94 11.65
C ARG A 654 2.11 -33.66 12.42
N GLN A 655 1.22 -32.82 11.88
CA GLN A 655 0.82 -31.53 12.44
C GLN A 655 0.15 -31.70 13.81
N ASN A 656 0.62 -30.94 14.80
CA ASN A 656 -0.21 -30.38 15.86
C ASN A 656 0.31 -28.97 16.18
N SER A 657 -0.54 -27.98 15.87
CA SER A 657 -0.59 -26.57 16.28
C SER A 657 0.69 -25.84 16.75
N ASN A 658 0.99 -24.75 16.03
CA ASN A 658 1.81 -23.59 16.42
C ASN A 658 3.22 -23.87 16.98
N LYS A 659 4.12 -24.39 16.15
CA LYS A 659 5.57 -24.29 16.34
C LYS A 659 6.28 -24.06 14.99
N PHE A 660 7.36 -23.28 15.06
CA PHE A 660 8.26 -22.89 13.98
C PHE A 660 8.54 -24.05 13.01
N SER A 661 8.21 -23.85 11.73
CA SER A 661 8.51 -24.80 10.68
C SER A 661 9.99 -24.71 10.30
N ASN A 662 10.70 -25.84 10.40
CA ASN A 662 11.95 -26.06 9.67
C ASN A 662 11.65 -25.99 8.16
N SER A 663 11.97 -24.86 7.55
CA SER A 663 11.99 -24.68 6.09
C SER A 663 13.10 -23.71 5.73
N VAL A 664 14.34 -24.16 5.91
CA VAL A 664 15.53 -23.55 5.30
C VAL A 664 16.23 -24.66 4.52
N GLU A 665 15.72 -24.91 3.32
CA GLU A 665 16.45 -25.60 2.26
C GLU A 665 16.88 -24.53 1.24
N ASP A 666 18.14 -24.62 0.82
CA ASP A 666 18.79 -23.93 -0.30
C ASP A 666 18.98 -22.40 -0.26
N GLN A 667 19.69 -21.86 0.73
CA GLN A 667 20.27 -20.49 0.63
C GLN A 667 21.75 -20.35 1.00
N TYR A 668 22.45 -21.44 1.31
CA TYR A 668 23.87 -21.38 1.68
C TYR A 668 24.73 -22.09 0.65
N SER A 669 24.93 -21.42 -0.50
CA SER A 669 26.05 -21.67 -1.40
C SER A 669 26.76 -20.34 -1.62
N SER A 670 27.86 -20.12 -0.91
CA SER A 670 28.78 -19.00 -1.14
C SER A 670 29.44 -19.16 -2.52
N PRO A 671 29.57 -18.11 -3.35
CA PRO A 671 30.35 -18.19 -4.58
C PRO A 671 31.83 -18.35 -4.23
N THR A 672 32.47 -19.33 -4.87
CA THR A 672 33.91 -19.60 -4.79
C THR A 672 34.68 -18.39 -5.33
N PRO A 673 35.72 -17.88 -4.65
CA PRO A 673 36.56 -16.84 -5.22
C PRO A 673 37.46 -17.46 -6.31
N THR A 674 37.24 -17.07 -7.56
CA THR A 674 38.13 -17.38 -8.67
C THR A 674 39.46 -16.65 -8.45
N LEU A 675 40.49 -17.40 -8.07
CA LEU A 675 41.87 -16.94 -8.13
C LEU A 675 42.25 -16.76 -9.61
N ALA A 676 42.34 -15.50 -10.05
CA ALA A 676 43.04 -15.16 -11.28
C ALA A 676 44.56 -15.30 -11.03
N SER A 677 45.18 -16.26 -11.71
CA SER A 677 46.63 -16.35 -11.85
C SER A 677 47.13 -15.22 -12.75
N ALA A 678 48.23 -14.59 -12.32
CA ALA A 678 49.12 -13.83 -13.20
C ALA A 678 49.73 -14.73 -14.28
#